data_AF-A0AAV5FKT2-F1
#
_entry.id   AF-A0AAV5FKT2-F1
#
_cell.length_a   1.000
_cell.length_b   1.000
_cell.length_c   1.000
_cell.angle_alpha   90.00
_cell.angle_beta   90.00
_cell.angle_gamma   90.00
#
_symmetry.space_group_name_H-M   'P 1'
#
loop_
_entity.id
_entity.type
_entity.pdbx_description
1 polymer ?
#
loop_
_entity_poly.entity_id
_entity_poly.type
_entity_poly.pdbx_seq_one_letter_code
_entity_poly.pdbx_strand_id
1 'polypeptide(L)'
;MPNSAVKRGPRKEDTEAGETPEETGRRGGRALLLAAATAITGGEGDAAIGGSEAKRAPSVADLGEPRVRRSVPCNGRTDQVGASVSGPTRPKPSYEPGSNRPDPVHAPRRVSSTRRHLGKRQHQSQHGRAGEGRGKGAAAMAASAGGMRGPRRSRVAFVLVDGIGDVTIPSLGGRTPLEAAATPRLDAVAAAGVVGLMDPVEPGLACGSDTAHLSLLGYDPRVYYRGRGAFESMGAGLAMAPGDIAFKSNFATLDESTGVIISRRADRHFEEEGPILCAALDKMKLPSFPEYEVRVRYATEHRCGVVVKGPKLSGNISGTDPLKDNRLHLKAEPLDDSEEAKNTAAVVNELSKEITRVLVSHPINAKRAAEGKNIANVVLLRGCGIRIEVPAFETKHGLAPCMVAPTKIIAGLGLSLGIDILEAPGATGDYRTHLTSKAKAIAKALSAPMDTPPRVFVPGEDEYKSGKENGYDFGFLHIKAIDDAGHDKAVKLKVRGLEAVDRAIGQLARLLWEAEKAGHYQYFLCVTGDHSTPVEYGDHSFEPVPFAICRLRDYVGAMGEDNVISTPLDDFPLPSVKSGEDLADNIELAECNQLKVTSGDSVCDFSEIAAARGCLGRFPGSEMMGIIKKFIKAKND
;
A
#
# COMPACT_ATOMS: atom_id res chain seq x y z
N MET A 1 38.41 -33.33 50.27
CA MET A 1 38.34 -32.62 51.57
C MET A 1 38.90 -31.23 51.40
N PRO A 2 38.54 -30.26 52.25
CA PRO A 2 37.27 -30.00 52.96
C PRO A 2 36.62 -28.72 52.36
N ASN A 3 35.46 -28.16 52.72
CA ASN A 3 34.24 -28.48 53.50
C ASN A 3 33.14 -27.53 52.91
N SER A 4 31.82 -27.60 53.12
CA SER A 4 30.89 -28.34 53.99
C SER A 4 29.58 -28.60 53.18
N ALA A 5 28.77 -29.65 53.34
CA ALA A 5 28.11 -30.19 54.54
C ALA A 5 27.07 -29.21 55.17
N VAL A 6 25.84 -29.59 55.55
CA VAL A 6 25.09 -30.86 55.41
C VAL A 6 23.58 -30.67 55.74
N LYS A 7 22.67 -31.43 55.09
CA LYS A 7 21.49 -32.17 55.67
C LYS A 7 20.53 -32.71 54.59
N ARG A 8 19.70 -33.72 54.95
CA ARG A 8 18.73 -34.42 54.08
C ARG A 8 17.45 -34.82 54.87
N GLY A 9 16.28 -34.70 54.22
CA GLY A 9 15.07 -35.51 54.44
C GLY A 9 14.23 -35.26 55.71
N PRO A 10 13.11 -36.02 55.92
CA PRO A 10 12.57 -37.10 55.08
C PRO A 10 11.06 -36.98 54.69
N ARG A 11 10.50 -38.07 54.14
CA ARG A 11 9.15 -38.29 53.55
C ARG A 11 7.95 -38.16 54.51
N LYS A 12 6.74 -38.02 53.93
CA LYS A 12 5.55 -38.93 54.02
C LYS A 12 4.52 -38.50 52.92
N GLU A 13 3.88 -39.37 52.13
CA GLU A 13 2.83 -40.40 52.38
C GLU A 13 1.40 -39.81 52.53
N ASP A 14 0.61 -40.03 51.45
CA ASP A 14 -0.85 -40.32 51.32
C ASP A 14 -1.88 -39.25 51.76
N THR A 15 -3.19 -39.23 51.39
CA THR A 15 -4.17 -40.18 50.76
C THR A 15 -5.03 -39.45 49.68
N GLU A 16 -5.46 -40.00 48.52
CA GLU A 16 -6.58 -40.94 48.21
C GLU A 16 -8.03 -40.32 48.14
N ALA A 17 -8.79 -40.68 47.10
CA ALA A 17 -10.24 -40.44 46.84
C ALA A 17 -10.76 -38.96 46.75
N GLY A 18 -11.90 -38.65 46.08
CA GLY A 18 -12.81 -39.47 45.26
C GLY A 18 -14.06 -38.71 44.76
N GLU A 19 -14.96 -39.43 44.08
CA GLU A 19 -16.39 -39.12 43.82
C GLU A 19 -16.79 -37.93 42.90
N THR A 20 -17.15 -38.28 41.65
CA THR A 20 -18.23 -37.64 40.87
C THR A 20 -19.60 -38.16 41.30
N PRO A 21 -20.70 -37.43 41.01
CA PRO A 21 -21.84 -38.12 40.40
C PRO A 21 -22.51 -37.43 39.19
N GLU A 22 -23.04 -38.30 38.32
CA GLU A 22 -24.19 -38.22 37.39
C GLU A 22 -24.93 -36.87 37.25
N GLU A 23 -25.05 -36.31 36.05
CA GLU A 23 -25.91 -36.74 34.92
C GLU A 23 -27.43 -36.56 35.16
N THR A 24 -28.00 -35.51 34.55
CA THR A 24 -29.35 -35.53 33.98
C THR A 24 -29.37 -34.67 32.72
N GLY A 25 -30.20 -35.02 31.73
CA GLY A 25 -30.35 -34.19 30.52
C GLY A 25 -31.66 -34.45 29.78
N ARG A 26 -32.02 -33.55 28.84
CA ARG A 26 -33.00 -33.84 27.77
C ARG A 26 -33.06 -32.76 26.67
N ARG A 27 -32.93 -33.23 25.43
CA ARG A 27 -33.69 -32.85 24.21
C ARG A 27 -33.92 -31.36 23.87
N GLY A 28 -33.46 -31.00 22.67
CA GLY A 28 -34.35 -30.38 21.67
C GLY A 28 -33.78 -29.15 20.95
N GLY A 29 -33.98 -29.08 19.63
CA GLY A 29 -33.71 -27.87 18.82
C GLY A 29 -32.81 -28.09 17.61
N ARG A 30 -33.36 -28.57 16.49
CA ARG A 30 -32.79 -28.28 15.16
C ARG A 30 -33.26 -26.88 14.76
N ALA A 31 -32.34 -25.98 14.46
CA ALA A 31 -32.60 -24.72 13.77
C ALA A 31 -31.66 -24.58 12.58
N LEU A 32 -32.12 -23.97 11.49
CA LEU A 32 -31.34 -23.79 10.27
C LEU A 32 -30.35 -22.63 10.40
N LEU A 33 -29.20 -22.75 9.73
CA LEU A 33 -28.33 -21.60 9.48
C LEU A 33 -29.04 -20.63 8.53
N LEU A 34 -29.03 -19.35 8.90
CA LEU A 34 -29.17 -18.24 7.96
C LEU A 34 -28.01 -17.28 8.22
N ALA A 35 -27.03 -17.24 7.32
CA ALA A 35 -25.86 -16.40 7.47
C ALA A 35 -26.23 -14.94 7.13
N ALA A 36 -25.98 -14.03 8.06
CA ALA A 36 -26.06 -12.59 7.84
C ALA A 36 -24.65 -11.99 7.96
N ALA A 37 -24.25 -11.16 6.99
CA ALA A 37 -23.01 -10.40 7.07
C ALA A 37 -23.23 -9.14 7.92
N THR A 38 -22.32 -8.88 8.86
CA THR A 38 -22.28 -7.64 9.64
C THR A 38 -20.83 -7.21 9.83
N ALA A 39 -20.55 -5.91 9.62
CA ALA A 39 -19.22 -5.34 9.82
C ALA A 39 -18.83 -5.32 11.31
N ILE A 40 -17.53 -5.36 11.59
CA ILE A 40 -16.99 -5.24 12.95
C ILE A 40 -16.57 -3.79 13.18
N THR A 41 -17.46 -3.01 13.80
CA THR A 41 -17.03 -1.90 14.66
C THR A 41 -16.66 -2.47 16.02
N GLY A 42 -15.65 -1.90 16.69
CA GLY A 42 -15.12 -2.48 17.93
C GLY A 42 -14.27 -1.48 18.71
N GLY A 43 -14.95 -0.57 19.42
CA GLY A 43 -14.34 0.35 20.38
C GLY A 43 -14.93 0.15 21.77
N GLU A 44 -14.14 -0.41 22.67
CA GLU A 44 -14.38 -0.48 24.11
C GLU A 44 -13.03 -0.17 24.80
N GLY A 45 -12.97 0.44 25.99
CA GLY A 45 -14.08 0.83 26.85
C GLY A 45 -13.87 0.44 28.32
N ASP A 46 -12.63 0.48 28.82
CA ASP A 46 -12.32 0.03 30.19
C ASP A 46 -12.87 0.98 31.26
N ALA A 47 -13.53 0.39 32.27
CA ALA A 47 -14.04 1.08 33.45
C ALA A 47 -13.39 0.50 34.71
N ALA A 48 -12.75 1.36 35.52
CA ALA A 48 -12.17 1.00 36.80
C ALA A 48 -13.01 1.58 37.95
N ILE A 49 -13.28 0.75 38.98
CA ILE A 49 -14.08 1.13 40.14
C ILE A 49 -13.18 1.54 41.31
N GLY A 50 -13.43 2.72 41.87
CA GLY A 50 -12.92 3.18 43.15
C GLY A 50 -13.73 4.41 43.59
N GLY A 51 -14.26 4.43 44.81
CA GLY A 51 -15.25 5.45 45.20
C GLY A 51 -15.18 5.89 46.66
N SER A 52 -15.72 7.08 46.93
CA SER A 52 -15.93 7.62 48.27
C SER A 52 -17.04 8.68 48.30
N GLU A 53 -18.02 8.48 49.18
CA GLU A 53 -18.78 9.51 49.93
C GLU A 53 -19.50 10.67 49.20
N ALA A 54 -20.73 10.37 48.80
CA ALA A 54 -21.97 11.08 49.19
C ALA A 54 -21.99 12.60 49.48
N LYS A 55 -22.87 13.30 48.73
CA LYS A 55 -23.84 14.28 49.29
C LYS A 55 -25.11 14.34 48.43
N ARG A 56 -26.25 14.76 49.02
CA ARG A 56 -27.60 14.66 48.43
C ARG A 56 -28.25 16.03 48.19
N ALA A 57 -28.94 16.14 47.05
CA ALA A 57 -30.18 16.93 46.84
C ALA A 57 -30.08 18.48 46.94
N PRO A 58 -31.09 19.25 46.48
CA PRO A 58 -32.38 18.84 45.88
C PRO A 58 -32.65 19.35 44.44
N SER A 59 -33.75 18.86 43.88
CA SER A 59 -34.37 19.33 42.64
C SER A 59 -35.39 20.46 42.90
N VAL A 60 -35.52 21.40 41.96
CA VAL A 60 -36.67 22.31 41.81
C VAL A 60 -37.03 22.36 40.32
N ALA A 61 -38.28 22.62 39.99
CA ALA A 61 -38.82 22.60 38.63
C ALA A 61 -39.44 23.97 38.23
N ASP A 62 -40.08 23.98 37.05
CA ASP A 62 -41.01 24.99 36.52
C ASP A 62 -40.42 26.20 35.75
N LEU A 63 -41.31 26.88 35.01
CA LEU A 63 -41.09 27.94 34.00
C LEU A 63 -40.46 27.46 32.66
N GLY A 64 -41.03 27.67 31.47
CA GLY A 64 -42.37 28.20 31.10
C GLY A 64 -42.45 28.57 29.59
N GLU A 65 -43.44 28.06 28.83
CA GLU A 65 -43.68 28.43 27.42
C GLU A 65 -44.18 29.89 27.25
N PRO A 66 -43.86 30.52 26.10
CA PRO A 66 -44.79 31.46 25.47
C PRO A 66 -45.12 31.12 24.01
N ARG A 67 -46.36 30.71 23.77
CA ARG A 67 -47.09 31.01 22.52
C ARG A 67 -47.62 32.47 22.61
N VAL A 68 -48.23 33.15 21.64
CA VAL A 68 -49.03 32.78 20.45
C VAL A 68 -49.06 33.98 19.47
N ARG A 69 -49.16 33.78 18.14
CA ARG A 69 -50.20 34.36 17.22
C ARG A 69 -49.89 34.12 15.73
N ARG A 70 -50.93 34.20 14.88
CA ARG A 70 -50.95 33.78 13.45
C ARG A 70 -51.79 34.73 12.58
N SER A 71 -51.61 34.64 11.26
CA SER A 71 -52.50 35.15 10.16
C SER A 71 -52.60 36.69 10.03
N VAL A 72 -53.07 37.31 8.94
CA VAL A 72 -53.87 36.89 7.75
C VAL A 72 -53.17 37.32 6.41
N PRO A 73 -53.69 36.99 5.19
CA PRO A 73 -52.89 36.90 3.95
C PRO A 73 -53.18 37.99 2.90
N CYS A 74 -52.64 37.87 1.68
CA CYS A 74 -53.30 38.38 0.46
C CYS A 74 -52.92 37.62 -0.85
N ASN A 75 -53.81 37.67 -1.85
CA ASN A 75 -53.60 37.23 -3.25
C ASN A 75 -53.09 38.42 -4.10
N GLY A 76 -52.61 38.31 -5.35
CA GLY A 76 -52.44 37.21 -6.31
C GLY A 76 -52.47 37.76 -7.76
N ARG A 77 -52.48 36.87 -8.77
CA ARG A 77 -52.52 37.16 -10.25
C ARG A 77 -51.25 37.78 -10.86
N THR A 78 -50.95 37.68 -12.16
CA THR A 78 -50.98 36.61 -13.20
C THR A 78 -50.51 37.27 -14.50
N ASP A 79 -49.76 36.58 -15.38
CA ASP A 79 -49.96 36.71 -16.83
C ASP A 79 -49.30 35.57 -17.62
N GLN A 80 -49.69 35.41 -18.90
CA GLN A 80 -49.25 34.32 -19.79
C GLN A 80 -48.54 34.84 -21.04
N VAL A 81 -47.47 34.16 -21.47
CA VAL A 81 -47.19 33.81 -22.88
C VAL A 81 -46.54 32.42 -22.89
N GLY A 82 -46.72 31.61 -23.93
CA GLY A 82 -46.12 30.28 -24.01
C GLY A 82 -45.83 29.80 -25.43
N ALA A 83 -45.02 28.74 -25.54
CA ALA A 83 -44.76 28.02 -26.78
C ALA A 83 -44.42 26.53 -26.52
N SER A 84 -44.69 25.73 -27.56
CA SER A 84 -44.50 24.28 -27.76
C SER A 84 -43.02 23.80 -27.62
N VAL A 85 -42.65 22.50 -27.67
CA VAL A 85 -43.14 21.32 -28.46
C VAL A 85 -43.05 20.00 -27.65
N SER A 86 -43.72 18.95 -28.14
CA SER A 86 -43.94 17.64 -27.53
C SER A 86 -42.84 16.57 -27.78
N GLY A 87 -42.81 15.54 -26.92
CA GLY A 87 -42.05 14.28 -27.10
C GLY A 87 -42.59 13.17 -26.17
N PRO A 88 -42.75 11.89 -26.61
CA PRO A 88 -43.60 10.92 -25.90
C PRO A 88 -42.85 9.89 -25.00
N THR A 89 -43.54 9.41 -23.97
CA THR A 89 -43.13 8.28 -23.12
C THR A 89 -43.50 6.91 -23.70
N ARG A 90 -42.64 5.89 -23.55
CA ARG A 90 -43.00 4.46 -23.63
C ARG A 90 -42.22 3.59 -22.63
N PRO A 91 -42.68 2.35 -22.32
CA PRO A 91 -42.46 1.73 -21.00
C PRO A 91 -41.42 0.61 -20.95
N LYS A 92 -41.14 0.14 -19.72
CA LYS A 92 -40.32 -1.04 -19.40
C LYS A 92 -40.95 -2.34 -19.95
N PRO A 93 -40.15 -3.30 -20.46
CA PRO A 93 -40.58 -4.68 -20.67
C PRO A 93 -40.40 -5.54 -19.40
N SER A 94 -41.26 -6.54 -19.23
CA SER A 94 -41.08 -7.67 -18.30
C SER A 94 -40.30 -8.81 -18.96
N TYR A 95 -39.84 -9.79 -18.18
CA TYR A 95 -39.07 -10.94 -18.68
C TYR A 95 -39.43 -12.22 -17.92
N GLU A 96 -39.81 -13.29 -18.63
CA GLU A 96 -39.99 -14.65 -18.11
C GLU A 96 -39.59 -15.70 -19.20
N PRO A 97 -39.31 -16.97 -18.84
CA PRO A 97 -38.16 -17.66 -19.44
C PRO A 97 -38.45 -18.86 -20.37
N GLY A 98 -37.47 -19.13 -21.26
CA GLY A 98 -37.30 -20.38 -22.01
C GLY A 98 -36.37 -20.21 -23.22
N SER A 99 -35.65 -21.22 -23.73
CA SER A 99 -35.33 -22.54 -23.17
C SER A 99 -34.09 -23.18 -23.84
N ASN A 100 -33.32 -23.92 -23.04
CA ASN A 100 -32.23 -24.88 -23.36
C ASN A 100 -32.01 -25.34 -24.84
N ARG A 101 -30.87 -25.02 -25.46
CA ARG A 101 -29.68 -25.91 -25.69
C ARG A 101 -28.55 -25.26 -26.53
N PRO A 102 -27.32 -25.83 -26.58
CA PRO A 102 -26.10 -25.12 -27.00
C PRO A 102 -25.54 -25.50 -28.39
N ASP A 103 -24.60 -24.67 -28.88
CA ASP A 103 -23.77 -24.88 -30.08
C ASP A 103 -22.25 -24.76 -29.74
N PRO A 104 -21.30 -25.12 -30.63
CA PRO A 104 -20.19 -26.00 -30.21
C PRO A 104 -18.81 -25.35 -29.96
N VAL A 105 -17.99 -26.11 -29.25
CA VAL A 105 -16.56 -25.87 -28.98
C VAL A 105 -15.71 -26.01 -30.26
N HIS A 106 -14.69 -25.16 -30.40
CA HIS A 106 -13.63 -25.30 -31.42
C HIS A 106 -12.29 -25.70 -30.79
N ALA A 107 -11.61 -26.67 -31.40
CA ALA A 107 -10.40 -27.30 -30.87
C ALA A 107 -9.10 -26.70 -31.46
N PRO A 108 -7.97 -26.75 -30.71
CA PRO A 108 -6.70 -26.18 -31.16
C PRO A 108 -6.03 -27.01 -32.27
N ARG A 109 -5.32 -26.33 -33.18
CA ARG A 109 -4.56 -26.97 -34.27
C ARG A 109 -3.26 -27.61 -33.75
N ARG A 110 -2.99 -28.84 -34.18
CA ARG A 110 -1.68 -29.50 -34.02
C ARG A 110 -0.63 -28.86 -34.94
N VAL A 111 0.61 -28.82 -34.47
CA VAL A 111 1.81 -28.75 -35.32
C VAL A 111 2.57 -30.08 -35.16
N SER A 112 2.94 -30.72 -36.26
CA SER A 112 3.60 -32.04 -36.27
C SER A 112 5.11 -31.91 -36.49
N SER A 113 5.86 -32.82 -35.86
CA SER A 113 7.32 -32.89 -35.95
C SER A 113 7.79 -33.56 -37.24
N THR A 114 8.94 -33.11 -37.76
CA THR A 114 9.81 -33.94 -38.62
C THR A 114 11.26 -33.81 -38.19
N ARG A 115 11.99 -34.93 -38.11
CA ARG A 115 13.44 -34.98 -37.89
C ARG A 115 14.18 -34.97 -39.23
N ARG A 116 15.35 -34.34 -39.30
CA ARG A 116 16.50 -34.83 -40.07
C ARG A 116 17.80 -34.62 -39.29
N HIS A 117 18.76 -35.51 -39.49
CA HIS A 117 20.13 -35.39 -38.96
C HIS A 117 21.05 -34.71 -39.99
N LEU A 118 22.15 -34.11 -39.51
CA LEU A 118 23.56 -34.33 -39.89
C LEU A 118 24.40 -33.04 -39.78
N GLY A 119 25.71 -33.20 -39.58
CA GLY A 119 26.69 -32.12 -39.80
C GLY A 119 27.45 -31.58 -38.59
N LYS A 120 28.34 -32.40 -37.99
CA LYS A 120 29.52 -31.82 -37.30
C LYS A 120 30.47 -31.26 -38.37
N ARG A 121 31.05 -30.07 -38.15
CA ARG A 121 32.37 -29.69 -38.70
C ARG A 121 33.07 -28.68 -37.78
N GLN A 122 34.36 -28.88 -37.58
CA GLN A 122 35.28 -27.94 -36.93
C GLN A 122 36.06 -27.18 -38.01
N HIS A 123 36.50 -25.96 -37.70
CA HIS A 123 37.84 -25.41 -37.97
C HIS A 123 37.93 -24.12 -37.12
N GLN A 124 38.89 -23.96 -36.19
CA GLN A 124 40.32 -23.69 -36.38
C GLN A 124 40.63 -22.35 -37.07
N SER A 125 40.90 -21.35 -36.22
CA SER A 125 42.11 -20.50 -36.22
C SER A 125 42.80 -20.11 -37.53
N GLN A 126 43.07 -18.79 -37.68
CA GLN A 126 44.43 -18.32 -37.99
C GLN A 126 44.67 -16.87 -37.49
N HIS A 127 45.94 -16.44 -37.48
CA HIS A 127 46.40 -15.17 -36.89
C HIS A 127 46.27 -13.96 -37.83
N GLY A 128 46.14 -12.76 -37.25
CA GLY A 128 46.36 -11.46 -37.91
C GLY A 128 47.12 -10.51 -36.98
N ARG A 129 48.22 -9.92 -37.46
CA ARG A 129 49.21 -9.17 -36.65
C ARG A 129 48.71 -7.83 -36.11
N ALA A 130 49.37 -7.39 -35.03
CA ALA A 130 49.26 -6.06 -34.44
C ALA A 130 49.73 -4.92 -35.37
N GLY A 131 49.29 -3.70 -35.05
CA GLY A 131 49.87 -2.44 -35.54
C GLY A 131 49.65 -1.33 -34.51
N GLU A 132 50.74 -0.70 -34.04
CA GLU A 132 50.68 0.42 -33.11
C GLU A 132 50.33 1.73 -33.82
N GLY A 133 49.50 2.57 -33.21
CA GLY A 133 49.14 3.90 -33.73
C GLY A 133 49.08 4.92 -32.60
N ARG A 134 50.00 5.90 -32.60
CA ARG A 134 50.07 6.95 -31.58
C ARG A 134 48.86 7.90 -31.70
N GLY A 135 48.24 8.24 -30.57
CA GLY A 135 47.08 9.12 -30.51
C GLY A 135 47.37 10.61 -30.74
N LYS A 136 46.30 11.38 -30.98
CA LYS A 136 46.23 12.84 -31.01
C LYS A 136 44.77 13.28 -30.83
N GLY A 137 44.54 14.48 -30.29
CA GLY A 137 43.26 15.19 -30.46
C GLY A 137 42.17 14.91 -29.43
N ALA A 138 42.34 15.40 -28.21
CA ALA A 138 41.19 15.99 -27.51
C ALA A 138 40.86 17.37 -28.15
N ALA A 139 39.69 17.92 -27.83
CA ALA A 139 39.17 19.22 -28.26
C ALA A 139 38.78 19.38 -29.75
N ALA A 140 37.55 18.95 -30.08
CA ALA A 140 36.70 19.60 -31.08
C ALA A 140 35.23 19.17 -30.93
N MET A 141 34.42 19.95 -30.19
CA MET A 141 32.95 20.07 -30.36
C MET A 141 32.41 21.16 -29.42
N ALA A 142 32.51 22.41 -29.86
CA ALA A 142 31.80 23.55 -29.28
C ALA A 142 31.27 24.42 -30.42
N ALA A 143 30.09 25.00 -30.22
CA ALA A 143 29.40 25.89 -31.17
C ALA A 143 29.00 25.31 -32.54
N SER A 144 27.84 24.65 -32.58
CA SER A 144 26.89 24.83 -33.69
C SER A 144 25.49 25.09 -33.15
N ALA A 145 25.18 26.35 -32.81
CA ALA A 145 23.83 26.77 -32.52
C ALA A 145 22.99 26.79 -33.82
N GLY A 146 21.70 26.45 -33.75
CA GLY A 146 20.80 26.47 -34.92
C GLY A 146 20.40 25.11 -35.50
N GLY A 147 20.66 23.99 -34.82
CA GLY A 147 20.02 22.71 -35.14
C GLY A 147 18.61 22.63 -34.52
N MET A 148 17.59 22.31 -35.33
CA MET A 148 16.25 22.04 -34.79
C MET A 148 16.30 20.80 -33.89
N ARG A 149 16.12 20.98 -32.57
CA ARG A 149 15.96 19.85 -31.64
C ARG A 149 14.66 19.11 -32.00
N GLY A 150 14.76 17.79 -32.19
CA GLY A 150 13.57 16.93 -32.25
C GLY A 150 12.75 16.99 -30.95
N PRO A 151 11.51 16.48 -30.96
CA PRO A 151 10.61 16.58 -29.82
C PRO A 151 11.24 16.03 -28.53
N ARG A 152 11.25 16.86 -27.47
CA ARG A 152 11.74 16.47 -26.14
C ARG A 152 10.90 15.30 -25.62
N ARG A 153 11.55 14.23 -25.21
CA ARG A 153 10.86 13.08 -24.60
C ARG A 153 10.24 13.51 -23.27
N SER A 154 8.96 13.18 -23.08
CA SER A 154 8.21 13.50 -21.87
C SER A 154 8.52 12.50 -20.76
N ARG A 155 8.73 12.98 -19.54
CA ARG A 155 8.94 12.16 -18.34
C ARG A 155 8.03 12.62 -17.20
N VAL A 156 7.49 11.67 -16.43
CA VAL A 156 6.55 11.95 -15.33
C VAL A 156 7.22 11.65 -14.00
N ALA A 157 7.22 12.64 -13.10
CA ALA A 157 7.44 12.43 -11.67
C ALA A 157 6.07 12.41 -10.99
N PHE A 158 5.67 11.23 -10.51
CA PHE A 158 4.39 11.00 -9.85
C PHE A 158 4.62 10.85 -8.35
N VAL A 159 4.11 11.77 -7.56
CA VAL A 159 4.24 11.77 -6.09
C VAL A 159 2.92 11.32 -5.49
N LEU A 160 2.96 10.21 -4.74
CA LEU A 160 1.82 9.72 -3.99
C LEU A 160 2.03 9.90 -2.48
N VAL A 161 1.09 10.61 -1.87
CA VAL A 161 1.01 10.80 -0.42
C VAL A 161 -0.04 9.84 0.12
N ASP A 162 0.40 8.82 0.85
CA ASP A 162 -0.49 7.80 1.43
C ASP A 162 -1.43 8.48 2.44
N GLY A 163 -2.73 8.15 2.41
CA GLY A 163 -3.72 8.71 3.35
C GLY A 163 -3.88 10.23 3.34
N ILE A 164 -3.56 10.91 2.21
CA ILE A 164 -3.51 12.38 2.13
C ILE A 164 -4.81 13.05 2.58
N GLY A 165 -5.95 12.52 2.15
CA GLY A 165 -7.26 13.14 2.35
C GLY A 165 -7.72 13.06 3.80
N ASP A 166 -8.51 14.05 4.20
CA ASP A 166 -9.06 14.19 5.54
C ASP A 166 -10.46 14.85 5.52
N VAL A 167 -10.99 15.15 6.70
CA VAL A 167 -12.22 15.93 6.89
C VAL A 167 -11.91 17.27 7.56
N THR A 168 -12.91 18.15 7.66
CA THR A 168 -12.76 19.50 8.24
C THR A 168 -12.67 19.42 9.76
N ILE A 169 -11.49 19.71 10.31
CA ILE A 169 -11.18 19.56 11.73
C ILE A 169 -11.55 20.84 12.52
N PRO A 170 -12.31 20.75 13.62
CA PRO A 170 -12.69 21.92 14.43
C PRO A 170 -11.49 22.74 14.94
N SER A 171 -10.41 22.08 15.41
CA SER A 171 -9.20 22.75 15.91
C SER A 171 -8.33 23.39 14.82
N LEU A 172 -8.62 23.16 13.54
CA LEU A 172 -8.02 23.88 12.40
C LEU A 172 -8.88 25.06 11.92
N GLY A 173 -9.93 25.41 12.68
CA GLY A 173 -10.93 26.40 12.29
C GLY A 173 -11.93 25.88 11.26
N GLY A 174 -12.16 24.57 11.20
CA GLY A 174 -13.05 23.93 10.21
C GLY A 174 -12.39 23.66 8.86
N ARG A 175 -11.06 23.50 8.83
CA ARG A 175 -10.25 23.14 7.65
C ARG A 175 -9.75 21.72 7.69
N THR A 176 -9.41 21.13 6.55
CA THR A 176 -8.62 19.88 6.53
C THR A 176 -7.16 20.14 6.96
N PRO A 177 -6.39 19.13 7.38
CA PRO A 177 -4.95 19.27 7.62
C PRO A 177 -4.16 19.73 6.39
N LEU A 178 -4.67 19.48 5.19
CA LEU A 178 -4.08 19.94 3.94
C LEU A 178 -4.36 21.43 3.69
N GLU A 179 -5.58 21.91 3.98
CA GLU A 179 -5.93 23.35 3.95
C GLU A 179 -5.27 24.17 5.07
N ALA A 180 -4.76 23.53 6.12
CA ALA A 180 -4.10 24.18 7.26
C ALA A 180 -2.57 24.23 7.14
N ALA A 181 -1.97 23.39 6.30
CA ALA A 181 -0.52 23.32 6.09
C ALA A 181 -0.02 24.44 5.17
N ALA A 182 1.22 24.90 5.36
CA ALA A 182 1.89 25.78 4.41
C ALA A 182 2.37 24.99 3.17
N THR A 183 1.60 25.01 2.07
CA THR A 183 1.80 24.14 0.90
C THR A 183 2.10 24.83 -0.46
N PRO A 184 2.92 25.90 -0.52
CA PRO A 184 3.09 26.73 -1.71
C PRO A 184 3.69 26.01 -2.95
N ARG A 185 4.28 24.82 -2.80
CA ARG A 185 4.78 24.00 -3.91
C ARG A 185 3.70 23.04 -4.42
N LEU A 186 2.84 22.49 -3.57
CA LEU A 186 1.64 21.77 -3.99
C LEU A 186 0.66 22.72 -4.71
N ASP A 187 0.44 23.91 -4.14
CA ASP A 187 -0.39 24.97 -4.73
C ASP A 187 0.12 25.38 -6.12
N ALA A 188 1.44 25.47 -6.31
CA ALA A 188 2.04 25.73 -7.61
C ALA A 188 1.92 24.57 -8.62
N VAL A 189 1.67 23.33 -8.18
CA VAL A 189 1.30 22.22 -9.09
C VAL A 189 -0.15 22.38 -9.55
N ALA A 190 -1.05 22.85 -8.68
CA ALA A 190 -2.43 23.20 -9.06
C ALA A 190 -2.47 24.40 -10.03
N ALA A 191 -1.90 25.54 -9.64
CA ALA A 191 -1.95 26.81 -10.39
C ALA A 191 -1.25 26.80 -11.77
N ALA A 192 -0.50 25.73 -12.08
CA ALA A 192 0.18 25.49 -13.35
C ALA A 192 -0.32 24.23 -14.09
N GLY A 193 -1.41 23.63 -13.62
CA GLY A 193 -1.85 22.30 -14.01
C GLY A 193 -3.35 22.18 -14.27
N VAL A 194 -3.83 20.94 -14.25
CA VAL A 194 -5.27 20.63 -14.20
C VAL A 194 -5.53 19.77 -12.97
N VAL A 195 -6.65 20.07 -12.30
CA VAL A 195 -6.97 19.58 -10.96
C VAL A 195 -8.32 18.86 -10.97
N GLY A 196 -8.52 17.93 -10.04
CA GLY A 196 -9.81 17.30 -9.78
C GLY A 196 -9.80 16.43 -8.53
N LEU A 197 -10.96 15.85 -8.23
CA LEU A 197 -11.13 14.84 -7.19
C LEU A 197 -11.06 13.43 -7.78
N MET A 198 -10.31 12.55 -7.11
CA MET A 198 -10.19 11.14 -7.48
C MET A 198 -10.84 10.25 -6.43
N ASP A 199 -11.81 9.44 -6.85
CA ASP A 199 -12.28 8.28 -6.08
C ASP A 199 -11.30 7.12 -6.34
N PRO A 200 -10.49 6.65 -5.37
CA PRO A 200 -9.36 5.77 -5.70
C PRO A 200 -9.76 4.47 -6.38
N VAL A 201 -10.91 3.90 -6.00
CA VAL A 201 -11.54 2.75 -6.67
C VAL A 201 -12.90 3.15 -7.24
N GLU A 202 -13.82 3.63 -6.39
CA GLU A 202 -15.14 4.14 -6.78
C GLU A 202 -15.77 5.01 -5.67
N PRO A 203 -16.78 5.84 -5.99
CA PRO A 203 -17.44 6.69 -4.99
C PRO A 203 -18.05 5.90 -3.83
N GLY A 204 -17.69 6.26 -2.60
CA GLY A 204 -18.25 5.66 -1.39
C GLY A 204 -17.59 4.35 -0.93
N LEU A 205 -16.54 3.88 -1.62
CA LEU A 205 -15.79 2.69 -1.22
C LEU A 205 -14.49 3.06 -0.48
N ALA A 206 -14.48 2.91 0.84
CA ALA A 206 -13.25 2.89 1.62
C ALA A 206 -12.39 1.71 1.17
N CYS A 207 -11.10 1.95 0.91
CA CYS A 207 -10.21 0.99 0.26
C CYS A 207 -8.82 1.04 0.88
N GLY A 208 -8.08 -0.08 0.76
CA GLY A 208 -6.71 -0.17 1.22
C GLY A 208 -5.72 0.23 0.14
N SER A 209 -4.52 0.62 0.56
CA SER A 209 -3.44 1.06 -0.33
C SER A 209 -3.14 0.08 -1.47
N ASP A 210 -3.36 -1.23 -1.26
CA ASP A 210 -3.19 -2.28 -2.26
C ASP A 210 -4.25 -2.29 -3.37
N THR A 211 -5.53 -2.14 -3.05
CA THR A 211 -6.59 -2.07 -4.07
C THR A 211 -6.62 -0.70 -4.74
N ALA A 212 -6.31 0.36 -3.99
CA ALA A 212 -6.12 1.70 -4.51
C ALA A 212 -4.95 1.79 -5.50
N HIS A 213 -3.72 1.40 -5.12
CA HIS A 213 -2.56 1.48 -6.01
C HIS A 213 -2.73 0.63 -7.28
N LEU A 214 -3.42 -0.52 -7.22
CA LEU A 214 -3.81 -1.25 -8.44
C LEU A 214 -4.70 -0.39 -9.35
N SER A 215 -5.79 0.16 -8.79
CA SER A 215 -6.75 1.00 -9.52
C SER A 215 -6.08 2.22 -10.15
N LEU A 216 -5.34 3.01 -9.37
CA LEU A 216 -4.59 4.19 -9.81
C LEU A 216 -3.63 3.87 -10.96
N LEU A 217 -2.88 2.76 -10.86
CA LEU A 217 -1.97 2.31 -11.93
C LEU A 217 -2.73 1.65 -13.11
N GLY A 218 -4.05 1.74 -13.14
CA GLY A 218 -4.94 1.35 -14.23
C GLY A 218 -5.40 -0.11 -14.21
N TYR A 219 -5.16 -0.86 -13.14
CA TYR A 219 -5.52 -2.28 -12.98
C TYR A 219 -6.75 -2.41 -12.09
N ASP A 220 -7.89 -2.79 -12.68
CA ASP A 220 -9.12 -3.01 -11.91
C ASP A 220 -8.89 -4.03 -10.76
N PRO A 221 -8.99 -3.62 -9.49
CA PRO A 221 -8.78 -4.54 -8.37
C PRO A 221 -9.83 -5.66 -8.36
N ARG A 222 -11.05 -5.46 -8.87
CA ARG A 222 -12.05 -6.53 -8.96
C ARG A 222 -11.61 -7.66 -9.88
N VAL A 223 -10.95 -7.31 -10.99
CA VAL A 223 -10.41 -8.29 -11.93
C VAL A 223 -9.13 -8.93 -11.40
N TYR A 224 -8.20 -8.14 -10.83
CA TYR A 224 -6.82 -8.60 -10.60
C TYR A 224 -6.41 -8.81 -9.13
N TYR A 225 -7.03 -8.15 -8.15
CA TYR A 225 -6.63 -8.30 -6.74
C TYR A 225 -6.99 -9.70 -6.22
N ARG A 226 -6.02 -10.35 -5.55
CA ARG A 226 -6.17 -11.70 -4.99
C ARG A 226 -5.40 -11.88 -3.67
N GLY A 227 -5.49 -10.89 -2.76
CA GLY A 227 -4.96 -10.97 -1.40
C GLY A 227 -3.56 -10.35 -1.19
N ARG A 228 -3.32 -9.82 0.02
CA ARG A 228 -2.10 -9.07 0.39
C ARG A 228 -0.82 -9.89 0.50
N GLY A 229 -0.92 -11.19 0.83
CA GLY A 229 0.23 -12.02 1.21
C GLY A 229 1.36 -12.05 0.18
N ALA A 230 1.03 -12.13 -1.11
CA ALA A 230 1.99 -12.08 -2.21
C ALA A 230 2.75 -10.74 -2.26
N PHE A 231 2.04 -9.61 -2.20
CA PHE A 231 2.66 -8.29 -2.24
C PHE A 231 3.62 -8.09 -1.06
N GLU A 232 3.17 -8.35 0.18
CA GLU A 232 4.03 -8.19 1.36
C GLU A 232 5.27 -9.09 1.30
N SER A 233 5.12 -10.36 0.88
CA SER A 233 6.22 -11.33 0.79
C SER A 233 7.24 -10.96 -0.28
N MET A 234 6.81 -10.44 -1.42
CA MET A 234 7.72 -10.03 -2.49
C MET A 234 8.48 -8.75 -2.15
N GLY A 235 7.84 -7.74 -1.55
CA GLY A 235 8.57 -6.57 -1.04
C GLY A 235 9.55 -6.93 0.09
N ALA A 236 9.26 -7.98 0.86
CA ALA A 236 10.16 -8.55 1.86
C ALA A 236 11.31 -9.39 1.26
N GLY A 237 11.34 -9.60 -0.06
CA GLY A 237 12.46 -10.25 -0.74
C GLY A 237 12.33 -11.75 -0.95
N LEU A 238 11.11 -12.29 -0.99
CA LEU A 238 10.83 -13.65 -1.47
C LEU A 238 10.49 -13.63 -2.97
N ALA A 239 11.21 -14.41 -3.78
CA ALA A 239 10.91 -14.58 -5.20
C ALA A 239 9.66 -15.44 -5.43
N MET A 240 8.69 -14.92 -6.17
CA MET A 240 7.46 -15.62 -6.58
C MET A 240 7.23 -15.50 -8.09
N ALA A 241 6.74 -16.57 -8.71
CA ALA A 241 6.17 -16.59 -10.06
C ALA A 241 4.64 -16.37 -10.01
N PRO A 242 4.00 -15.96 -11.13
CA PRO A 242 2.53 -16.00 -11.24
C PRO A 242 1.98 -17.38 -10.87
N GLY A 243 0.98 -17.41 -9.99
CA GLY A 243 0.40 -18.65 -9.46
C GLY A 243 0.97 -19.12 -8.11
N ASP A 244 2.15 -18.67 -7.69
CA ASP A 244 2.65 -18.93 -6.33
C ASP A 244 1.76 -18.21 -5.30
N ILE A 245 1.53 -18.81 -4.13
CA ILE A 245 0.85 -18.15 -3.00
C ILE A 245 1.82 -17.70 -1.93
N ALA A 246 1.41 -16.73 -1.14
CA ALA A 246 2.10 -16.35 0.07
C ALA A 246 1.18 -15.84 1.17
N PHE A 247 1.71 -15.83 2.39
CA PHE A 247 1.04 -15.37 3.59
C PHE A 247 1.87 -14.29 4.27
N LYS A 248 1.20 -13.23 4.72
CA LYS A 248 1.70 -12.49 5.89
C LYS A 248 1.65 -13.46 7.06
N SER A 249 2.69 -13.56 7.86
CA SER A 249 2.75 -14.60 8.90
C SER A 249 3.36 -14.09 10.20
N ASN A 250 2.93 -14.66 11.31
CA ASN A 250 3.43 -14.35 12.65
C ASN A 250 3.99 -15.61 13.31
N PHE A 251 5.20 -15.54 13.86
CA PHE A 251 5.62 -16.47 14.91
C PHE A 251 4.76 -16.26 16.16
N ALA A 252 4.28 -17.37 16.73
CA ALA A 252 3.29 -17.37 17.80
C ALA A 252 3.50 -18.53 18.78
N THR A 253 2.79 -18.46 19.91
CA THR A 253 2.83 -19.45 20.98
C THR A 253 1.54 -20.27 20.97
N LEU A 254 1.67 -21.55 20.64
CA LEU A 254 0.64 -22.58 20.71
C LEU A 254 0.81 -23.39 21.99
N ASP A 255 -0.26 -23.55 22.77
CA ASP A 255 -0.38 -24.63 23.74
C ASP A 255 -0.72 -25.93 22.99
N GLU A 256 0.24 -26.85 22.93
CA GLU A 256 0.08 -28.15 22.27
C GLU A 256 -0.88 -29.09 23.03
N SER A 257 -1.16 -28.83 24.31
CA SER A 257 -2.05 -29.66 25.13
C SER A 257 -3.53 -29.30 24.95
N THR A 258 -3.83 -28.03 24.66
CA THR A 258 -5.22 -27.54 24.43
C THR A 258 -5.51 -27.14 22.98
N GLY A 259 -4.48 -26.99 22.13
CA GLY A 259 -4.62 -26.47 20.77
C GLY A 259 -4.84 -24.96 20.70
N VAL A 260 -4.64 -24.22 21.80
CA VAL A 260 -4.93 -22.79 21.93
C VAL A 260 -3.71 -21.94 21.61
N ILE A 261 -3.88 -20.91 20.78
CA ILE A 261 -2.89 -19.85 20.59
C ILE A 261 -2.94 -18.92 21.82
N ILE A 262 -1.97 -19.09 22.73
CA ILE A 262 -1.81 -18.22 23.92
C ILE A 262 -1.46 -16.80 23.46
N SER A 263 -0.56 -16.67 22.49
CA SER A 263 -0.18 -15.37 21.93
C SER A 263 0.15 -15.45 20.44
N ARG A 264 -0.50 -14.61 19.64
CA ARG A 264 -0.30 -14.49 18.18
C ARG A 264 0.97 -13.70 17.81
N ARG A 265 1.81 -13.37 18.79
CA ARG A 265 3.05 -12.59 18.66
C ARG A 265 4.07 -13.13 19.66
N ALA A 266 4.90 -14.09 19.25
CA ALA A 266 5.87 -14.73 20.15
C ALA A 266 6.86 -13.73 20.78
N ASP A 267 7.22 -12.66 20.05
CA ASP A 267 7.93 -11.50 20.59
C ASP A 267 7.63 -10.22 19.79
N ARG A 268 8.09 -9.07 20.31
CA ARG A 268 8.35 -7.88 19.50
C ARG A 268 9.84 -7.71 19.21
N HIS A 269 10.73 -8.17 20.09
CA HIS A 269 12.17 -8.18 19.87
C HIS A 269 12.56 -9.58 19.38
N PHE A 270 12.58 -9.75 18.06
CA PHE A 270 12.74 -11.04 17.40
C PHE A 270 13.76 -11.03 16.27
N GLU A 271 14.52 -9.94 16.15
CA GLU A 271 15.47 -9.66 15.07
C GLU A 271 16.68 -10.61 15.08
N GLU A 272 17.05 -11.16 16.25
CA GLU A 272 18.11 -12.16 16.38
C GLU A 272 17.60 -13.59 16.14
N GLU A 273 16.45 -13.94 16.70
CA GLU A 273 15.94 -15.33 16.75
C GLU A 273 15.06 -15.68 15.53
N GLY A 274 14.31 -14.71 15.01
CA GLY A 274 13.43 -14.86 13.87
C GLY A 274 14.13 -15.27 12.58
N PRO A 275 15.27 -14.68 12.18
CA PRO A 275 16.05 -15.15 11.03
C PRO A 275 16.50 -16.61 11.16
N ILE A 276 16.85 -17.06 12.37
CA ILE A 276 17.28 -18.44 12.63
C ILE A 276 16.09 -19.40 12.48
N LEU A 277 14.93 -19.06 13.05
CA LEU A 277 13.71 -19.87 12.88
C LEU A 277 13.22 -19.87 11.42
N CYS A 278 13.32 -18.75 10.69
CA CYS A 278 13.03 -18.73 9.26
C CYS A 278 14.00 -19.62 8.47
N ALA A 279 15.30 -19.63 8.80
CA ALA A 279 16.28 -20.50 8.16
C ALA A 279 16.03 -22.00 8.44
N ALA A 280 15.46 -22.35 9.59
CA ALA A 280 15.03 -23.72 9.91
C ALA A 280 13.78 -24.17 9.13
N LEU A 281 12.99 -23.23 8.59
CA LEU A 281 11.77 -23.48 7.81
C LEU A 281 11.95 -23.28 6.29
N ASP A 282 12.96 -22.53 5.84
CA ASP A 282 13.19 -22.29 4.41
C ASP A 282 13.52 -23.61 3.68
N LYS A 283 12.82 -23.89 2.58
CA LYS A 283 12.94 -25.12 1.77
C LYS A 283 12.53 -26.41 2.50
N MET A 284 11.78 -26.30 3.60
CA MET A 284 11.15 -27.46 4.25
C MET A 284 10.29 -28.27 3.28
N LYS A 285 10.08 -29.56 3.59
CA LYS A 285 9.32 -30.49 2.75
C LYS A 285 7.98 -30.86 3.36
N LEU A 286 6.98 -30.96 2.48
CA LEU A 286 5.62 -31.39 2.77
C LEU A 286 5.50 -32.87 2.32
N PRO A 287 5.42 -33.84 3.25
CA PRO A 287 5.50 -35.26 2.90
C PRO A 287 4.43 -35.77 1.91
N SER A 288 3.23 -35.20 1.94
CA SER A 288 2.12 -35.54 1.03
C SER A 288 2.15 -34.73 -0.27
N PHE A 289 2.96 -33.66 -0.31
CA PHE A 289 3.03 -32.67 -1.39
C PHE A 289 4.49 -32.40 -1.81
N PRO A 290 5.25 -33.44 -2.24
CA PRO A 290 6.71 -33.36 -2.44
C PRO A 290 7.14 -32.46 -3.60
N GLU A 291 6.24 -32.14 -4.53
CA GLU A 291 6.46 -31.24 -5.68
C GLU A 291 6.39 -29.75 -5.33
N TYR A 292 5.98 -29.40 -4.09
CA TYR A 292 5.84 -28.00 -3.66
C TYR A 292 7.15 -27.46 -3.04
N GLU A 293 7.43 -26.18 -3.27
CA GLU A 293 8.54 -25.43 -2.65
C GLU A 293 7.97 -24.49 -1.59
N VAL A 294 8.41 -24.65 -0.34
CA VAL A 294 8.13 -23.71 0.75
C VAL A 294 9.33 -22.78 0.91
N ARG A 295 9.12 -21.46 0.91
CA ARG A 295 10.17 -20.47 1.20
C ARG A 295 9.74 -19.56 2.35
N VAL A 296 10.65 -19.30 3.29
CA VAL A 296 10.35 -18.53 4.50
C VAL A 296 11.43 -17.47 4.70
N ARG A 297 11.02 -16.20 4.84
CA ARG A 297 11.93 -15.07 5.08
C ARG A 297 11.45 -14.24 6.26
N TYR A 298 12.38 -13.89 7.14
CA TYR A 298 12.12 -13.00 8.27
C TYR A 298 11.75 -11.59 7.79
N ALA A 299 10.88 -10.89 8.52
CA ALA A 299 10.50 -9.51 8.20
C ALA A 299 10.92 -8.51 9.31
N THR A 300 10.19 -8.47 10.43
CA THR A 300 10.40 -7.52 11.55
C THR A 300 9.47 -7.87 12.71
N GLU A 301 9.91 -7.71 13.96
CA GLU A 301 9.23 -8.28 15.13
C GLU A 301 8.94 -9.79 14.92
N HIS A 302 7.85 -10.32 15.47
CA HIS A 302 7.30 -11.66 15.19
C HIS A 302 6.97 -11.96 13.70
N ARG A 303 7.10 -11.02 12.76
CA ARG A 303 6.58 -11.23 11.39
C ARG A 303 7.58 -11.93 10.47
N CYS A 304 7.04 -12.80 9.62
CA CYS A 304 7.72 -13.45 8.50
C CYS A 304 6.81 -13.48 7.27
N GLY A 305 7.41 -13.66 6.09
CA GLY A 305 6.71 -14.05 4.87
C GLY A 305 6.88 -15.55 4.64
N VAL A 306 5.79 -16.22 4.27
CA VAL A 306 5.79 -17.65 3.90
C VAL A 306 5.22 -17.77 2.49
N VAL A 307 6.03 -18.23 1.54
CA VAL A 307 5.66 -18.52 0.14
C VAL A 307 5.51 -20.02 -0.04
N VAL A 308 4.49 -20.43 -0.80
CA VAL A 308 4.31 -21.81 -1.28
C VAL A 308 4.18 -21.77 -2.80
N LYS A 309 4.99 -22.60 -3.47
CA LYS A 309 5.01 -22.76 -4.93
C LYS A 309 4.63 -24.16 -5.31
N GLY A 310 3.91 -24.33 -6.41
CA GLY A 310 3.49 -25.63 -6.91
C GLY A 310 2.26 -25.54 -7.82
N PRO A 311 1.75 -26.69 -8.30
CA PRO A 311 0.57 -26.73 -9.14
C PRO A 311 -0.71 -26.40 -8.35
N LYS A 312 -1.77 -25.96 -9.05
CA LYS A 312 -3.14 -25.84 -8.53
C LYS A 312 -3.27 -25.09 -7.20
N LEU A 313 -2.57 -23.96 -7.07
CA LEU A 313 -2.68 -23.06 -5.93
C LEU A 313 -3.78 -22.01 -6.15
N SER A 314 -4.42 -21.56 -5.06
CA SER A 314 -5.45 -20.52 -5.05
C SER A 314 -5.28 -19.58 -3.86
N GLY A 315 -5.57 -18.29 -4.06
CA GLY A 315 -5.66 -17.32 -2.97
C GLY A 315 -6.91 -17.48 -2.09
N ASN A 316 -7.92 -18.19 -2.58
CA ASN A 316 -9.27 -18.25 -1.98
C ASN A 316 -9.36 -19.32 -0.88
N ILE A 317 -8.56 -19.17 0.17
CA ILE A 317 -8.59 -20.02 1.38
C ILE A 317 -8.58 -19.16 2.65
N SER A 318 -9.10 -19.70 3.75
CA SER A 318 -8.92 -19.14 5.08
C SER A 318 -7.47 -19.31 5.59
N GLY A 319 -7.10 -18.54 6.61
CA GLY A 319 -5.81 -18.67 7.30
C GLY A 319 -5.90 -19.50 8.58
N THR A 320 -4.75 -19.82 9.17
CA THR A 320 -4.67 -20.51 10.47
C THR A 320 -4.69 -19.56 11.67
N ASP A 321 -4.51 -18.25 11.44
CA ASP A 321 -4.60 -17.21 12.47
C ASP A 321 -6.04 -17.04 13.02
N PRO A 322 -6.33 -17.31 14.31
CA PRO A 322 -7.64 -17.10 14.90
C PRO A 322 -8.01 -15.62 15.15
N LEU A 323 -7.17 -14.67 14.72
CA LEU A 323 -7.34 -13.22 14.78
C LEU A 323 -7.41 -12.59 16.19
N LYS A 324 -7.60 -13.38 17.26
CA LYS A 324 -7.51 -12.99 18.67
C LYS A 324 -6.74 -14.03 19.48
N ASP A 325 -6.01 -13.57 20.50
CA ASP A 325 -5.29 -14.44 21.45
C ASP A 325 -6.29 -15.26 22.29
N ASN A 326 -5.82 -16.35 22.90
CA ASN A 326 -6.63 -17.30 23.68
C ASN A 326 -7.79 -17.92 22.86
N ARG A 327 -7.46 -18.37 21.65
CA ARG A 327 -8.37 -19.05 20.71
C ARG A 327 -7.70 -20.27 20.08
N LEU A 328 -8.49 -21.26 19.67
CA LEU A 328 -8.00 -22.46 19.00
C LEU A 328 -7.25 -22.11 17.70
N HIS A 329 -6.15 -22.80 17.44
CA HIS A 329 -5.44 -22.73 16.17
C HIS A 329 -6.35 -23.22 15.04
N LEU A 330 -6.58 -22.38 14.02
CA LEU A 330 -7.52 -22.71 12.94
C LEU A 330 -6.85 -23.58 11.86
N LYS A 331 -7.67 -24.36 11.17
CA LYS A 331 -7.28 -25.01 9.91
C LYS A 331 -7.60 -24.07 8.75
N ALA A 332 -6.80 -24.15 7.69
CA ALA A 332 -7.14 -23.54 6.42
C ALA A 332 -8.31 -24.31 5.78
N GLU A 333 -9.28 -23.57 5.25
CA GLU A 333 -10.48 -24.09 4.59
C GLU A 333 -10.65 -23.39 3.24
N PRO A 334 -11.19 -24.06 2.20
CA PRO A 334 -11.48 -23.43 0.92
C PRO A 334 -12.63 -22.42 1.07
N LEU A 335 -12.50 -21.24 0.44
CA LEU A 335 -13.54 -20.21 0.41
C LEU A 335 -14.44 -20.28 -0.84
N ASP A 336 -14.13 -21.20 -1.77
CA ASP A 336 -14.96 -21.56 -2.91
C ASP A 336 -14.83 -23.05 -3.25
N ASP A 337 -15.69 -23.55 -4.14
CA ASP A 337 -15.72 -24.96 -4.55
C ASP A 337 -14.62 -25.37 -5.55
N SER A 338 -13.61 -24.54 -5.83
CA SER A 338 -12.54 -24.93 -6.77
C SER A 338 -11.65 -26.06 -6.23
N GLU A 339 -11.18 -26.92 -7.13
CA GLU A 339 -10.23 -27.97 -6.78
C GLU A 339 -8.88 -27.37 -6.37
N GLU A 340 -8.54 -26.19 -6.90
CA GLU A 340 -7.39 -25.37 -6.52
C GLU A 340 -7.51 -24.88 -5.06
N ALA A 341 -8.65 -24.35 -4.63
CA ALA A 341 -8.85 -23.93 -3.23
C ALA A 341 -8.81 -25.13 -2.27
N LYS A 342 -9.48 -26.24 -2.60
CA LYS A 342 -9.46 -27.49 -1.81
C LYS A 342 -8.04 -28.06 -1.66
N ASN A 343 -7.31 -28.15 -2.77
CA ASN A 343 -5.90 -28.56 -2.81
C ASN A 343 -5.03 -27.63 -1.96
N THR A 344 -5.18 -26.31 -2.12
CA THR A 344 -4.40 -25.33 -1.36
C THR A 344 -4.67 -25.44 0.14
N ALA A 345 -5.92 -25.58 0.56
CA ALA A 345 -6.26 -25.77 1.97
C ALA A 345 -5.61 -27.04 2.55
N ALA A 346 -5.53 -28.13 1.79
CA ALA A 346 -4.84 -29.36 2.21
C ALA A 346 -3.31 -29.15 2.35
N VAL A 347 -2.67 -28.53 1.34
CA VAL A 347 -1.24 -28.18 1.34
C VAL A 347 -0.89 -27.29 2.54
N VAL A 348 -1.71 -26.28 2.82
CA VAL A 348 -1.50 -25.28 3.87
C VAL A 348 -1.73 -25.86 5.28
N ASN A 349 -2.64 -26.82 5.43
CA ASN A 349 -2.79 -27.56 6.69
C ASN A 349 -1.61 -28.49 6.97
N GLU A 350 -1.04 -29.15 5.95
CA GLU A 350 0.20 -29.92 6.14
C GLU A 350 1.39 -29.00 6.45
N LEU A 351 1.51 -27.87 5.77
CA LEU A 351 2.52 -26.84 6.04
C LEU A 351 2.46 -26.35 7.49
N SER A 352 1.28 -25.98 8.00
CA SER A 352 1.09 -25.53 9.38
C SER A 352 1.54 -26.60 10.40
N LYS A 353 1.18 -27.86 10.17
CA LYS A 353 1.59 -29.01 10.99
C LYS A 353 3.10 -29.23 10.96
N GLU A 354 3.72 -29.22 9.78
CA GLU A 354 5.15 -29.48 9.63
C GLU A 354 6.02 -28.31 10.15
N ILE A 355 5.54 -27.06 10.03
CA ILE A 355 6.16 -25.89 10.69
C ILE A 355 6.17 -26.12 12.20
N THR A 356 5.01 -26.49 12.77
CA THR A 356 4.87 -26.74 14.21
C THR A 356 5.86 -27.81 14.66
N ARG A 357 5.93 -28.94 13.95
CA ARG A 357 6.87 -30.05 14.24
C ARG A 357 8.34 -29.60 14.25
N VAL A 358 8.75 -28.74 13.32
CA VAL A 358 10.12 -28.20 13.27
C VAL A 358 10.37 -27.22 14.41
N LEU A 359 9.44 -26.31 14.70
CA LEU A 359 9.64 -25.27 15.72
C LEU A 359 9.57 -25.81 17.16
N VAL A 360 8.66 -26.74 17.46
CA VAL A 360 8.56 -27.40 18.78
C VAL A 360 9.90 -28.06 19.17
N SER A 361 10.59 -28.67 18.20
CA SER A 361 11.89 -29.32 18.41
C SER A 361 13.10 -28.37 18.30
N HIS A 362 12.91 -27.08 18.03
CA HIS A 362 14.01 -26.15 17.76
C HIS A 362 14.68 -25.63 19.06
N PRO A 363 16.03 -25.68 19.20
CA PRO A 363 16.73 -25.30 20.44
C PRO A 363 16.45 -23.88 20.97
N ILE A 364 16.11 -22.92 20.11
CA ILE A 364 15.70 -21.57 20.53
C ILE A 364 14.49 -21.61 21.46
N ASN A 365 13.53 -22.51 21.25
CA ASN A 365 12.34 -22.55 22.10
C ASN A 365 12.64 -23.11 23.50
N ALA A 366 13.61 -24.01 23.64
CA ALA A 366 14.13 -24.42 24.95
C ALA A 366 14.86 -23.26 25.66
N LYS A 367 15.65 -22.46 24.93
CA LYS A 367 16.27 -21.23 25.46
C LYS A 367 15.21 -20.21 25.91
N ARG A 368 14.24 -19.88 25.04
CA ARG A 368 13.16 -18.92 25.34
C ARG A 368 12.36 -19.34 26.57
N ALA A 369 12.00 -20.61 26.69
CA ALA A 369 11.32 -21.15 27.86
C ALA A 369 12.16 -21.00 29.15
N ALA A 370 13.46 -21.29 29.10
CA ALA A 370 14.37 -21.09 30.24
C ALA A 370 14.56 -19.62 30.63
N GLU A 371 14.41 -18.70 29.67
CA GLU A 371 14.40 -17.24 29.88
C GLU A 371 13.01 -16.69 30.29
N GLY A 372 12.00 -17.53 30.46
CA GLY A 372 10.62 -17.13 30.79
C GLY A 372 9.87 -16.43 29.65
N LYS A 373 10.38 -16.50 28.42
CA LYS A 373 9.78 -15.90 27.21
C LYS A 373 8.78 -16.84 26.54
N ASN A 374 7.76 -16.24 25.91
CA ASN A 374 6.84 -16.91 25.00
C ASN A 374 7.60 -17.70 23.92
N ILE A 375 7.42 -19.02 23.86
CA ILE A 375 8.01 -19.86 22.81
C ILE A 375 7.35 -19.57 21.45
N ALA A 376 8.15 -19.64 20.39
CA ALA A 376 7.72 -19.49 19.00
C ALA A 376 7.60 -20.88 18.36
N ASN A 377 6.62 -21.67 18.81
CA ASN A 377 6.43 -23.06 18.37
C ASN A 377 5.43 -23.24 17.21
N VAL A 378 4.79 -22.16 16.74
CA VAL A 378 3.93 -22.18 15.53
C VAL A 378 4.12 -20.91 14.69
N VAL A 379 3.77 -20.98 13.40
CA VAL A 379 3.57 -19.81 12.53
C VAL A 379 2.11 -19.73 12.12
N LEU A 380 1.50 -18.57 12.36
CA LEU A 380 0.12 -18.29 11.96
C LEU A 380 0.09 -17.74 10.54
N LEU A 381 -0.45 -18.53 9.61
CA LEU A 381 -0.57 -18.20 8.21
C LEU A 381 -1.84 -17.36 8.00
N ARG A 382 -1.71 -16.10 7.54
CA ARG A 382 -2.85 -15.18 7.39
C ARG A 382 -2.81 -14.38 6.09
N GLY A 383 -4.01 -14.02 5.61
CA GLY A 383 -4.17 -13.19 4.42
C GLY A 383 -3.48 -13.80 3.20
N CYS A 384 -3.87 -15.03 2.85
CA CYS A 384 -3.39 -15.71 1.65
C CYS A 384 -3.50 -14.76 0.46
N GLY A 385 -2.41 -14.61 -0.29
CA GLY A 385 -2.37 -13.86 -1.52
C GLY A 385 -1.65 -14.65 -2.59
N ILE A 386 -2.29 -14.82 -3.75
CA ILE A 386 -1.64 -15.42 -4.93
C ILE A 386 -0.95 -14.31 -5.73
N ARG A 387 0.26 -14.59 -6.23
CA ARG A 387 1.01 -13.67 -7.09
C ARG A 387 0.25 -13.50 -8.40
N ILE A 388 -0.33 -12.31 -8.55
CA ILE A 388 -1.23 -11.95 -9.63
C ILE A 388 -0.56 -12.06 -11.00
N GLU A 389 -1.30 -12.52 -12.01
CA GLU A 389 -0.88 -12.49 -13.41
C GLU A 389 -1.53 -11.29 -14.10
N VAL A 390 -0.69 -10.34 -14.54
CA VAL A 390 -1.14 -9.09 -15.18
C VAL A 390 -0.17 -8.67 -16.30
N PRO A 391 -0.63 -7.92 -17.31
CA PRO A 391 0.27 -7.27 -18.25
C PRO A 391 1.19 -6.28 -17.53
N ALA A 392 2.49 -6.31 -17.80
CA ALA A 392 3.44 -5.35 -17.21
C ALA A 392 3.07 -3.89 -17.57
N PHE A 393 3.38 -2.96 -16.67
CA PHE A 393 3.03 -1.55 -16.78
C PHE A 393 3.60 -0.90 -18.04
N GLU A 394 4.85 -1.23 -18.40
CA GLU A 394 5.48 -0.77 -19.63
C GLU A 394 4.70 -1.23 -20.88
N THR A 395 4.31 -2.50 -20.94
CA THR A 395 3.48 -3.08 -22.02
C THR A 395 2.09 -2.43 -22.08
N LYS A 396 1.51 -2.06 -20.94
CA LYS A 396 0.14 -1.54 -20.82
C LYS A 396 0.04 -0.02 -21.02
N HIS A 397 1.07 0.73 -20.65
CA HIS A 397 1.06 2.20 -20.67
C HIS A 397 2.03 2.83 -21.67
N GLY A 398 3.04 2.10 -22.16
CA GLY A 398 4.05 2.61 -23.10
C GLY A 398 5.09 3.52 -22.44
N LEU A 399 5.33 3.35 -21.13
CA LEU A 399 6.22 4.17 -20.30
C LEU A 399 7.12 3.24 -19.48
N ALA A 400 8.45 3.44 -19.51
CA ALA A 400 9.37 2.70 -18.65
C ALA A 400 9.22 3.15 -17.18
N PRO A 401 8.85 2.26 -16.23
CA PRO A 401 8.48 2.68 -14.88
C PRO A 401 9.53 2.34 -13.82
N CYS A 402 9.70 3.24 -12.85
CA CYS A 402 10.43 2.98 -11.60
C CYS A 402 9.65 3.50 -10.38
N MET A 403 9.97 2.99 -9.19
CA MET A 403 9.24 3.29 -7.96
C MET A 403 10.16 3.34 -6.73
N VAL A 404 10.05 4.38 -5.92
CA VAL A 404 10.60 4.43 -4.55
C VAL A 404 9.45 4.15 -3.59
N ALA A 405 9.34 2.90 -3.15
CA ALA A 405 8.34 2.44 -2.18
C ALA A 405 9.03 1.74 -0.99
N PRO A 406 9.03 2.36 0.21
CA PRO A 406 9.62 1.74 1.39
C PRO A 406 8.71 0.67 2.00
N THR A 407 7.39 0.83 1.82
CA THR A 407 6.37 -0.10 2.31
C THR A 407 6.39 -1.39 1.49
N LYS A 408 6.53 -2.52 2.19
CA LYS A 408 6.71 -3.84 1.57
C LYS A 408 5.53 -4.25 0.68
N ILE A 409 4.32 -3.86 1.05
CA ILE A 409 3.11 -4.08 0.25
C ILE A 409 3.15 -3.32 -1.09
N ILE A 410 3.52 -2.03 -1.10
CA ILE A 410 3.57 -1.24 -2.34
C ILE A 410 4.76 -1.63 -3.22
N ALA A 411 5.92 -1.94 -2.62
CA ALA A 411 7.05 -2.49 -3.36
C ALA A 411 6.69 -3.81 -4.07
N GLY A 412 6.04 -4.75 -3.38
CA GLY A 412 5.59 -6.01 -3.98
C GLY A 412 4.46 -5.87 -5.01
N LEU A 413 3.60 -4.86 -4.86
CA LEU A 413 2.62 -4.47 -5.87
C LEU A 413 3.32 -3.91 -7.12
N GLY A 414 4.27 -2.98 -6.97
CA GLY A 414 5.09 -2.49 -8.08
C GLY A 414 5.82 -3.60 -8.82
N LEU A 415 6.44 -4.53 -8.08
CA LEU A 415 7.03 -5.76 -8.62
C LEU A 415 6.01 -6.67 -9.33
N SER A 416 4.73 -6.59 -9.00
CA SER A 416 3.64 -7.31 -9.69
C SER A 416 3.27 -6.69 -11.03
N LEU A 417 3.46 -5.38 -11.17
CA LEU A 417 3.24 -4.65 -12.40
C LEU A 417 4.52 -4.56 -13.26
N GLY A 418 5.63 -5.19 -12.86
CA GLY A 418 6.92 -5.12 -13.56
C GLY A 418 7.60 -3.75 -13.44
N ILE A 419 7.46 -3.10 -12.29
CA ILE A 419 8.08 -1.80 -11.99
C ILE A 419 9.39 -2.02 -11.22
N ASP A 420 10.46 -1.36 -11.66
CA ASP A 420 11.76 -1.39 -10.99
C ASP A 420 11.70 -0.64 -9.66
N ILE A 421 11.90 -1.34 -8.54
CA ILE A 421 11.91 -0.75 -7.20
C ILE A 421 13.30 -0.18 -6.91
N LEU A 422 13.40 1.13 -6.78
CA LEU A 422 14.66 1.86 -6.56
C LEU A 422 15.05 1.91 -5.08
N GLU A 423 16.35 1.83 -4.82
CA GLU A 423 16.90 2.16 -3.50
C GLU A 423 16.88 3.68 -3.23
N ALA A 424 16.46 4.07 -2.02
CA ALA A 424 16.58 5.43 -1.49
C ALA A 424 17.07 5.36 -0.03
N PRO A 425 18.34 5.69 0.27
CA PRO A 425 18.88 5.67 1.63
C PRO A 425 18.05 6.47 2.63
N GLY A 426 17.78 5.89 3.80
CA GLY A 426 16.92 6.52 4.82
C GLY A 426 15.42 6.53 4.50
N ALA A 427 14.96 5.94 3.39
CA ALA A 427 13.53 5.75 3.14
C ALA A 427 12.96 4.60 3.99
N THR A 428 12.65 4.87 5.26
CA THR A 428 12.06 3.88 6.20
C THR A 428 10.57 3.64 5.97
N GLY A 429 9.84 4.69 5.62
CA GLY A 429 8.37 4.70 5.47
C GLY A 429 7.69 5.42 6.62
N ASP A 430 8.16 5.15 7.85
CA ASP A 430 7.73 5.78 9.10
C ASP A 430 8.20 7.25 9.26
N TYR A 431 7.91 7.86 10.40
CA TYR A 431 8.31 9.23 10.77
C TYR A 431 9.82 9.54 10.75
N ARG A 432 10.69 8.56 10.49
CA ARG A 432 12.14 8.75 10.29
C ARG A 432 12.53 8.83 8.82
N THR A 433 11.56 8.80 7.88
CA THR A 433 11.83 8.65 6.44
C THR A 433 12.45 9.91 5.83
N HIS A 434 13.59 9.75 5.14
CA HIS A 434 14.27 10.85 4.44
C HIS A 434 13.56 11.17 3.12
N LEU A 435 12.60 12.10 3.14
CA LEU A 435 11.88 12.51 1.92
C LEU A 435 12.83 13.04 0.83
N THR A 436 13.85 13.80 1.21
CA THR A 436 14.89 14.30 0.31
C THR A 436 15.61 13.18 -0.45
N SER A 437 15.88 12.02 0.17
CA SER A 437 16.50 10.91 -0.56
C SER A 437 15.55 10.26 -1.56
N LYS A 438 14.23 10.24 -1.30
CA LYS A 438 13.24 9.76 -2.27
C LYS A 438 13.18 10.69 -3.49
N ALA A 439 13.14 12.00 -3.25
CA ALA A 439 13.18 13.02 -4.29
C ALA A 439 14.46 12.91 -5.15
N LYS A 440 15.64 12.82 -4.50
CA LYS A 440 16.94 12.63 -5.17
C LYS A 440 16.98 11.35 -6.03
N ALA A 441 16.45 10.23 -5.52
CA ALA A 441 16.43 8.95 -6.26
C ALA A 441 15.52 9.00 -7.51
N ILE A 442 14.30 9.52 -7.38
CA ILE A 442 13.38 9.67 -8.52
C ILE A 442 13.90 10.70 -9.53
N ALA A 443 14.41 11.84 -9.08
CA ALA A 443 15.01 12.84 -9.96
C ALA A 443 16.19 12.26 -10.75
N LYS A 444 17.12 11.52 -10.10
CA LYS A 444 18.23 10.85 -10.79
C LYS A 444 17.71 9.86 -11.85
N ALA A 445 16.78 8.98 -11.49
CA ALA A 445 16.24 7.97 -12.41
C ALA A 445 15.53 8.56 -13.64
N LEU A 446 14.91 9.74 -13.49
CA LEU A 446 14.26 10.49 -14.57
C LEU A 446 15.22 11.42 -15.33
N SER A 447 16.44 11.69 -14.83
CA SER A 447 17.39 12.64 -15.45
C SER A 447 18.47 11.98 -16.32
N ALA A 448 18.27 10.71 -16.69
CA ALA A 448 19.22 9.95 -17.52
C ALA A 448 19.49 10.60 -18.90
N PRO A 449 20.65 10.36 -19.56
CA PRO A 449 21.68 9.37 -19.23
C PRO A 449 22.38 9.65 -17.89
N MET A 450 22.54 8.61 -17.08
CA MET A 450 23.20 8.69 -15.77
C MET A 450 24.62 8.16 -15.89
N ASP A 451 25.60 8.77 -15.19
CA ASP A 451 26.97 8.23 -15.07
C ASP A 451 26.99 6.83 -14.43
N THR A 452 25.97 6.53 -13.62
CA THR A 452 25.73 5.24 -12.98
C THR A 452 24.23 4.94 -12.98
N PRO A 453 23.77 3.80 -13.54
CA PRO A 453 22.39 3.35 -13.40
C PRO A 453 21.96 3.24 -11.93
N PRO A 454 20.66 3.24 -11.62
CA PRO A 454 20.17 3.15 -10.26
C PRO A 454 20.21 1.69 -9.79
N ARG A 455 20.34 1.48 -8.47
CA ARG A 455 20.25 0.15 -7.86
C ARG A 455 18.78 -0.26 -7.75
N VAL A 456 18.43 -1.39 -8.34
CA VAL A 456 17.06 -1.94 -8.32
C VAL A 456 16.99 -3.20 -7.46
N PHE A 457 15.95 -3.27 -6.63
CA PHE A 457 15.69 -4.38 -5.71
C PHE A 457 15.05 -5.56 -6.44
N VAL A 458 15.60 -6.77 -6.23
CA VAL A 458 15.15 -8.01 -6.87
C VAL A 458 14.81 -9.05 -5.81
N PRO A 459 13.55 -9.49 -5.67
CA PRO A 459 13.18 -10.51 -4.69
C PRO A 459 13.90 -11.84 -4.92
N GLY A 460 14.30 -12.51 -3.85
CA GLY A 460 15.07 -13.76 -3.87
C GLY A 460 16.57 -13.61 -4.09
N GLU A 461 17.05 -12.38 -4.33
CA GLU A 461 18.47 -12.04 -4.39
C GLU A 461 18.82 -11.07 -3.26
N ASP A 462 20.02 -11.20 -2.70
CA ASP A 462 20.49 -10.35 -1.59
C ASP A 462 21.37 -9.18 -2.07
N GLU A 463 21.64 -9.13 -3.38
CA GLU A 463 22.31 -8.02 -4.06
C GLU A 463 21.33 -7.27 -4.99
N TYR A 464 21.56 -5.97 -5.17
CA TYR A 464 20.78 -5.11 -6.06
C TYR A 464 21.35 -5.16 -7.49
N LYS A 465 20.47 -5.15 -8.50
CA LYS A 465 20.89 -5.08 -9.91
C LYS A 465 21.04 -3.65 -10.41
N SER A 466 21.67 -3.50 -11.56
CA SER A 466 21.60 -2.28 -12.37
C SER A 466 20.21 -2.14 -12.97
N GLY A 467 19.57 -0.98 -12.78
CA GLY A 467 18.39 -0.57 -13.51
C GLY A 467 18.69 -0.12 -14.95
N LYS A 468 17.70 0.51 -15.60
CA LYS A 468 17.76 0.94 -17.00
C LYS A 468 18.78 2.08 -17.21
N GLU A 469 19.78 1.83 -18.06
CA GLU A 469 20.83 2.80 -18.43
C GLU A 469 20.27 4.09 -19.05
N ASN A 470 19.26 3.96 -19.90
CA ASN A 470 18.56 5.07 -20.54
C ASN A 470 17.59 5.83 -19.59
N GLY A 471 17.50 5.40 -18.33
CA GLY A 471 16.54 5.89 -17.34
C GLY A 471 15.11 5.45 -17.60
N TYR A 472 14.18 6.18 -16.99
CA TYR A 472 12.76 5.85 -16.91
C TYR A 472 11.89 7.00 -17.42
N ASP A 473 10.66 6.69 -17.83
CA ASP A 473 9.69 7.66 -18.33
C ASP A 473 8.62 8.00 -17.27
N PHE A 474 8.45 7.15 -16.27
CA PHE A 474 7.50 7.31 -15.16
C PHE A 474 8.17 6.92 -13.83
N GLY A 475 8.29 7.87 -12.91
CA GLY A 475 8.91 7.68 -11.60
C GLY A 475 7.91 7.90 -10.47
N PHE A 476 7.59 6.83 -9.74
CA PHE A 476 6.60 6.82 -8.65
C PHE A 476 7.28 7.02 -7.29
N LEU A 477 6.97 8.11 -6.59
CA LEU A 477 7.51 8.46 -5.28
C LEU A 477 6.43 8.24 -4.21
N HIS A 478 6.59 7.21 -3.37
CA HIS A 478 5.62 6.87 -2.32
C HIS A 478 5.97 7.50 -0.95
N ILE A 479 4.99 8.11 -0.28
CA ILE A 479 5.15 8.76 1.03
C ILE A 479 4.12 8.22 2.04
N LYS A 480 4.50 7.19 2.81
CA LYS A 480 3.62 6.54 3.82
C LYS A 480 3.32 7.37 5.08
N ALA A 481 4.29 8.10 5.62
CA ALA A 481 4.20 8.66 6.97
C ALA A 481 3.04 9.64 7.25
N ILE A 482 2.34 10.13 6.21
CA ILE A 482 1.16 11.00 6.37
C ILE A 482 -0.08 10.19 6.76
N ASP A 483 -0.23 8.99 6.20
CA ASP A 483 -1.24 8.01 6.60
C ASP A 483 -1.04 7.51 8.04
N ASP A 484 0.22 7.27 8.43
CA ASP A 484 0.55 6.92 9.83
C ASP A 484 0.02 8.00 10.79
N ALA A 485 0.20 9.30 10.46
CA ALA A 485 -0.33 10.41 11.26
C ALA A 485 -1.87 10.52 11.25
N GLY A 486 -2.52 10.06 10.17
CA GLY A 486 -3.97 9.86 10.11
C GLY A 486 -4.44 8.81 11.12
N HIS A 487 -3.85 7.61 11.06
CA HIS A 487 -4.13 6.50 11.99
C HIS A 487 -3.86 6.86 13.46
N ASP A 488 -2.73 7.51 13.75
CA ASP A 488 -2.35 7.96 15.10
C ASP A 488 -3.19 9.15 15.61
N LYS A 489 -4.11 9.68 14.80
CA LYS A 489 -4.96 10.87 15.07
C LYS A 489 -4.16 12.14 15.38
N ALA A 490 -2.91 12.19 14.92
CA ALA A 490 -1.93 13.20 15.28
C ALA A 490 -2.07 14.43 14.36
N VAL A 491 -3.10 15.25 14.60
CA VAL A 491 -3.46 16.42 13.76
C VAL A 491 -2.25 17.28 13.40
N LYS A 492 -1.42 17.67 14.39
CA LYS A 492 -0.25 18.53 14.14
C LYS A 492 0.85 17.83 13.36
N LEU A 493 0.98 16.52 13.53
CA LEU A 493 1.94 15.70 12.80
C LEU A 493 1.51 15.52 11.33
N LYS A 494 0.21 15.38 11.05
CA LYS A 494 -0.30 15.32 9.67
C LYS A 494 -0.13 16.66 8.96
N VAL A 495 -0.52 17.79 9.59
CA VAL A 495 -0.30 19.16 9.05
C VAL A 495 1.19 19.39 8.73
N ARG A 496 2.08 19.27 9.72
CA ARG A 496 3.52 19.54 9.53
C ARG A 496 4.19 18.50 8.62
N GLY A 497 3.64 17.29 8.55
CA GLY A 497 4.05 16.27 7.58
C GLY A 497 3.77 16.69 6.14
N LEU A 498 2.63 17.33 5.87
CA LEU A 498 2.28 17.85 4.54
C LEU A 498 3.19 19.02 4.13
N GLU A 499 3.57 19.90 5.07
CA GLU A 499 4.61 20.94 4.84
C GLU A 499 5.99 20.32 4.49
N ALA A 500 6.31 19.19 5.11
CA ALA A 500 7.53 18.43 4.81
C ALA A 500 7.46 17.75 3.42
N VAL A 501 6.27 17.31 2.97
CA VAL A 501 6.03 16.83 1.60
C VAL A 501 6.17 17.97 0.59
N ASP A 502 5.60 19.14 0.87
CA ASP A 502 5.69 20.34 0.04
C ASP A 502 7.15 20.74 -0.23
N ARG A 503 7.98 20.79 0.82
CA ARG A 503 9.43 21.00 0.69
C ARG A 503 10.12 19.93 -0.16
N ALA A 504 9.72 18.65 -0.05
CA ALA A 504 10.27 17.57 -0.87
C ALA A 504 9.89 17.69 -2.35
N ILE A 505 8.68 18.19 -2.65
CA ILE A 505 8.24 18.50 -4.02
C ILE A 505 9.06 19.66 -4.61
N GLY A 506 9.36 20.69 -3.82
CA GLY A 506 10.29 21.75 -4.22
C GLY A 506 11.69 21.22 -4.58
N GLN A 507 12.24 20.30 -3.78
CA GLN A 507 13.54 19.66 -4.06
C GLN A 507 13.49 18.80 -5.34
N LEU A 508 12.43 18.02 -5.53
CA LEU A 508 12.21 17.21 -6.73
C LEU A 508 12.10 18.09 -8.00
N ALA A 509 11.29 19.15 -7.94
CA ALA A 509 11.10 20.10 -9.04
C ALA A 509 12.41 20.82 -9.40
N ARG A 510 13.20 21.23 -8.41
CA ARG A 510 14.53 21.82 -8.64
C ARG A 510 15.45 20.88 -9.42
N LEU A 511 15.63 19.64 -8.95
CA LEU A 511 16.54 18.67 -9.58
C LEU A 511 16.11 18.33 -11.02
N LEU A 512 14.81 18.18 -11.26
CA LEU A 512 14.27 17.96 -12.60
C LEU A 512 14.41 19.21 -13.50
N TRP A 513 14.36 20.42 -12.94
CA TRP A 513 14.53 21.67 -13.70
C TRP A 513 15.98 21.89 -14.12
N GLU A 514 16.93 21.59 -13.24
CA GLU A 514 18.37 21.54 -13.57
C GLU A 514 18.62 20.58 -14.75
N ALA A 515 17.95 19.42 -14.80
CA ALA A 515 17.98 18.50 -15.94
C ALA A 515 17.22 18.99 -17.19
N GLU A 516 16.08 19.67 -17.04
CA GLU A 516 15.31 20.23 -18.16
C GLU A 516 16.05 21.35 -18.89
N LYS A 517 16.97 22.04 -18.21
CA LYS A 517 17.83 23.08 -18.80
C LYS A 517 18.94 22.50 -19.69
N ALA A 518 19.48 21.31 -19.39
CA ALA A 518 20.28 20.55 -20.36
C ALA A 518 19.42 20.17 -21.59
N GLY A 519 18.17 19.76 -21.33
CA GLY A 519 17.08 19.84 -22.30
C GLY A 519 17.00 18.70 -23.30
N HIS A 520 17.38 17.50 -22.86
CA HIS A 520 17.09 16.24 -23.54
C HIS A 520 15.63 15.80 -23.35
N TYR A 521 15.01 16.22 -22.24
CA TYR A 521 13.66 15.84 -21.80
C TYR A 521 12.80 17.07 -21.48
N GLN A 522 11.52 16.82 -21.22
CA GLN A 522 10.60 17.75 -20.57
C GLN A 522 9.83 16.98 -19.49
N TYR A 523 9.61 17.60 -18.33
CA TYR A 523 9.04 16.91 -17.17
C TYR A 523 7.61 17.33 -16.87
N PHE A 524 6.88 16.41 -16.26
CA PHE A 524 5.52 16.57 -15.76
C PHE A 524 5.52 16.19 -14.28
N LEU A 525 4.99 17.07 -13.43
CA LEU A 525 4.77 16.78 -12.01
C LEU A 525 3.30 16.37 -11.85
N CYS A 526 3.05 15.29 -11.15
CA CYS A 526 1.72 14.80 -10.83
C CYS A 526 1.66 14.44 -9.34
N VAL A 527 0.64 14.91 -8.63
CA VAL A 527 0.52 14.72 -7.17
C VAL A 527 -0.90 14.30 -6.81
N THR A 528 -1.02 13.29 -5.95
CA THR A 528 -2.30 12.83 -5.37
C THR A 528 -2.04 11.92 -4.14
N GLY A 529 -3.08 11.32 -3.59
CA GLY A 529 -2.99 10.20 -2.65
C GLY A 529 -3.60 8.92 -3.22
N ASP A 530 -3.52 7.82 -2.48
CA ASP A 530 -4.20 6.57 -2.82
C ASP A 530 -5.51 6.38 -2.03
N HIS A 531 -5.71 7.04 -0.90
CA HIS A 531 -6.97 7.08 -0.16
C HIS A 531 -6.95 8.23 0.87
N SER A 532 -8.06 8.38 1.60
CA SER A 532 -8.22 9.32 2.70
C SER A 532 -8.12 8.58 4.03
N THR A 533 -7.37 9.13 4.99
CA THR A 533 -7.27 8.59 6.37
C THR A 533 -7.50 9.73 7.36
N PRO A 534 -8.77 10.05 7.66
CA PRO A 534 -9.08 11.24 8.44
C PRO A 534 -8.65 11.13 9.89
N VAL A 535 -8.01 12.18 10.43
CA VAL A 535 -7.47 12.18 11.80
C VAL A 535 -8.56 12.04 12.88
N GLU A 536 -9.80 12.44 12.60
CA GLU A 536 -10.92 12.15 13.52
C GLU A 536 -11.23 10.64 13.59
N TYR A 537 -11.08 9.92 12.48
CA TYR A 537 -11.50 8.53 12.33
C TYR A 537 -10.39 7.57 12.76
N GLY A 538 -9.16 7.80 12.31
CA GLY A 538 -7.99 6.95 12.57
C GLY A 538 -7.95 5.67 11.74
N ASP A 539 -8.70 5.61 10.64
CA ASP A 539 -8.71 4.50 9.68
C ASP A 539 -9.07 5.02 8.28
N HIS A 540 -8.85 4.19 7.26
CA HIS A 540 -9.14 4.50 5.85
C HIS A 540 -10.64 4.82 5.64
N SER A 541 -10.94 5.86 4.88
CA SER A 541 -12.31 6.34 4.60
C SER A 541 -12.63 6.39 3.10
N PHE A 542 -13.80 6.94 2.75
CA PHE A 542 -14.35 6.92 1.38
C PHE A 542 -14.40 8.29 0.69
N GLU A 543 -13.90 9.33 1.36
CA GLU A 543 -13.74 10.68 0.82
C GLU A 543 -12.75 10.67 -0.36
N PRO A 544 -13.07 11.33 -1.49
CA PRO A 544 -12.17 11.38 -2.64
C PRO A 544 -10.95 12.25 -2.36
N VAL A 545 -9.81 11.87 -2.93
CA VAL A 545 -8.52 12.57 -2.74
C VAL A 545 -8.28 13.63 -3.82
N PRO A 546 -7.54 14.72 -3.55
CA PRO A 546 -7.17 15.70 -4.57
C PRO A 546 -6.14 15.11 -5.53
N PHE A 547 -6.25 15.46 -6.81
CA PHE A 547 -5.32 15.11 -7.87
C PHE A 547 -4.96 16.36 -8.68
N ALA A 548 -3.67 16.54 -8.99
CA ALA A 548 -3.19 17.59 -9.89
C ALA A 548 -2.07 17.09 -10.79
N ILE A 549 -2.00 17.62 -12.02
CA ILE A 549 -0.88 17.42 -12.95
C ILE A 549 -0.52 18.70 -13.71
N CYS A 550 0.77 19.05 -13.74
CA CYS A 550 1.32 20.19 -14.47
C CYS A 550 2.54 19.79 -15.33
N ARG A 551 2.96 20.69 -16.24
CA ARG A 551 4.30 20.61 -16.85
C ARG A 551 5.28 21.30 -15.89
N LEU A 552 6.48 20.76 -15.71
CA LEU A 552 7.47 21.34 -14.79
C LEU A 552 7.82 22.80 -15.14
N ARG A 553 7.97 23.11 -16.43
CA ARG A 553 8.22 24.49 -16.90
C ARG A 553 7.10 25.46 -16.52
N ASP A 554 5.86 24.98 -16.50
CA ASP A 554 4.68 25.78 -16.17
C ASP A 554 4.68 26.05 -14.64
N TYR A 555 4.99 25.03 -13.83
CA TYR A 555 5.24 25.15 -12.37
C TYR A 555 6.38 26.13 -12.03
N VAL A 556 7.49 26.08 -12.77
CA VAL A 556 8.61 27.02 -12.60
C VAL A 556 8.17 28.46 -12.94
N GLY A 557 7.23 28.63 -13.88
CA GLY A 557 6.58 29.91 -14.17
C GLY A 557 5.72 30.43 -13.01
N ALA A 558 4.96 29.56 -12.33
CA ALA A 558 4.17 29.92 -11.15
C ALA A 558 5.03 30.27 -9.93
N MET A 559 6.16 29.57 -9.75
CA MET A 559 7.05 29.73 -8.60
C MET A 559 8.07 30.86 -8.74
N GLY A 560 8.44 31.19 -9.98
CA GLY A 560 9.64 31.97 -10.29
C GLY A 560 10.89 31.10 -10.30
N GLU A 561 11.71 31.20 -11.36
CA GLU A 561 12.87 30.32 -11.56
C GLU A 561 13.91 30.42 -10.43
N ASP A 562 14.20 31.62 -9.94
CA ASP A 562 15.14 31.83 -8.83
C ASP A 562 14.65 31.16 -7.53
N ASN A 563 13.34 31.12 -7.26
CA ASN A 563 12.75 30.45 -6.10
C ASN A 563 12.77 28.91 -6.20
N VAL A 564 12.89 28.37 -7.41
CA VAL A 564 13.07 26.93 -7.64
C VAL A 564 14.56 26.58 -7.52
N ILE A 565 15.45 27.33 -8.18
CA ILE A 565 16.91 27.08 -8.15
C ILE A 565 17.50 27.31 -6.75
N SER A 566 16.99 28.27 -5.97
CA SER A 566 17.43 28.50 -4.59
C SER A 566 16.89 27.49 -3.56
N THR A 567 15.96 26.60 -3.94
CA THR A 567 15.38 25.62 -3.00
C THR A 567 16.48 24.71 -2.40
N PRO A 568 16.67 24.67 -1.06
CA PRO A 568 17.77 23.91 -0.45
C PRO A 568 17.65 22.41 -0.68
N LEU A 569 18.74 21.77 -1.12
CA LEU A 569 18.81 20.32 -1.38
C LEU A 569 19.31 19.51 -0.16
N ASP A 570 19.51 20.17 0.96
CA ASP A 570 19.87 19.56 2.24
C ASP A 570 18.75 18.66 2.74
N ASP A 571 19.15 17.51 3.32
CA ASP A 571 18.23 16.56 3.92
C ASP A 571 17.57 17.19 5.16
N PHE A 572 16.30 16.88 5.39
CA PHE A 572 15.55 17.30 6.56
C PHE A 572 14.77 16.13 7.16
N PRO A 573 14.67 16.06 8.51
CA PRO A 573 13.80 15.08 9.14
C PRO A 573 12.33 15.44 8.92
N LEU A 574 11.45 14.45 8.99
CA LEU A 574 10.04 14.74 9.27
C LEU A 574 9.92 15.39 10.67
N PRO A 575 8.95 16.29 10.85
CA PRO A 575 8.80 17.01 12.11
C PRO A 575 8.34 16.07 13.23
N SER A 576 9.11 15.98 14.31
CA SER A 576 8.62 15.40 15.56
C SER A 576 7.63 16.34 16.25
N VAL A 577 6.56 15.77 16.81
CA VAL A 577 5.71 16.43 17.82
C VAL A 577 6.09 15.85 19.19
N LYS A 578 6.21 16.69 20.23
CA LYS A 578 6.48 16.22 21.59
C LYS A 578 5.19 15.74 22.25
N SER A 579 5.29 14.77 23.15
CA SER A 579 4.16 14.30 23.98
C SER A 579 3.48 15.49 24.68
N GLY A 580 2.23 15.78 24.29
CA GLY A 580 1.43 16.90 24.81
C GLY A 580 1.40 18.17 23.96
N GLU A 581 2.21 18.30 22.90
CA GLU A 581 2.12 19.45 21.97
C GLU A 581 0.82 19.44 21.15
N ASP A 582 0.24 18.26 20.88
CA ASP A 582 -1.08 18.11 20.25
C ASP A 582 -2.25 18.63 21.11
N LEU A 583 -2.07 18.74 22.43
CA LEU A 583 -3.11 19.21 23.37
C LEU A 583 -3.15 20.73 23.54
N ALA A 584 -2.31 21.48 22.83
CA ALA A 584 -2.35 22.94 22.83
C ALA A 584 -3.13 23.43 21.60
N ASP A 585 -4.24 24.16 21.77
CA ASP A 585 -5.11 24.59 20.66
C ASP A 585 -4.44 25.52 19.63
N ASN A 586 -3.27 26.06 19.96
CA ASN A 586 -2.50 26.92 19.05
C ASN A 586 -1.76 26.08 17.99
N ILE A 587 -2.30 26.11 16.78
CA ILE A 587 -1.56 25.92 15.52
C ILE A 587 -1.52 27.30 14.87
N GLU A 588 -0.33 27.81 14.56
CA GLU A 588 -0.21 29.04 13.78
C GLU A 588 -0.59 28.72 12.34
N LEU A 589 -1.79 29.15 11.95
CA LEU A 589 -2.38 28.84 10.65
C LEU A 589 -1.75 29.74 9.57
N ALA A 590 -1.10 29.14 8.59
CA ALA A 590 -0.40 29.88 7.54
C ALA A 590 -1.36 30.70 6.66
N GLU A 591 -0.94 31.92 6.29
CA GLU A 591 -1.59 32.71 5.24
C GLU A 591 -1.11 32.23 3.86
N CYS A 592 -2.02 31.71 3.03
CA CYS A 592 -1.69 31.36 1.65
C CYS A 592 -1.49 32.62 0.80
N ASN A 593 -0.28 32.78 0.27
CA ASN A 593 0.01 33.80 -0.74
C ASN A 593 -0.61 33.37 -2.08
N GLN A 594 -1.74 33.98 -2.45
CA GLN A 594 -2.51 33.64 -3.66
C GLN A 594 -1.64 33.59 -4.91
N LEU A 595 -1.34 32.37 -5.38
CA LEU A 595 -0.68 32.14 -6.65
C LEU A 595 -1.65 32.51 -7.79
N LYS A 596 -1.15 33.25 -8.78
CA LYS A 596 -1.92 33.53 -10.00
C LYS A 596 -1.85 32.30 -10.91
N VAL A 597 -3.00 31.87 -11.42
CA VAL A 597 -3.09 30.85 -12.48
C VAL A 597 -2.16 31.26 -13.63
N THR A 598 -1.20 30.41 -13.96
CA THR A 598 -0.18 30.70 -14.99
C THR A 598 -0.50 30.01 -16.31
N SER A 599 -0.83 28.72 -16.26
CA SER A 599 -1.35 27.97 -17.41
C SER A 599 -2.02 26.67 -16.94
N GLY A 600 -3.32 26.70 -16.69
CA GLY A 600 -4.04 25.58 -16.09
C GLY A 600 -5.56 25.76 -16.14
N ASP A 601 -6.25 25.12 -15.21
CA ASP A 601 -7.63 25.48 -14.86
C ASP A 601 -7.66 26.65 -13.85
N SER A 602 -8.82 26.91 -13.24
CA SER A 602 -9.03 28.04 -12.32
C SER A 602 -8.61 27.80 -10.86
N VAL A 603 -8.02 26.65 -10.53
CA VAL A 603 -7.64 26.29 -9.15
C VAL A 603 -6.19 26.69 -8.86
N CYS A 604 -5.98 27.47 -7.79
CA CYS A 604 -4.66 27.93 -7.35
C CYS A 604 -4.12 27.22 -6.10
N ASP A 605 -4.96 26.46 -5.40
CA ASP A 605 -4.68 25.83 -4.09
C ASP A 605 -4.85 24.30 -4.20
N PHE A 606 -4.01 23.50 -3.55
CA PHE A 606 -4.09 22.03 -3.59
C PHE A 606 -4.71 21.46 -2.30
N SER A 607 -6.03 21.49 -2.21
CA SER A 607 -6.81 20.83 -1.14
C SER A 607 -7.99 20.02 -1.68
N GLU A 608 -8.62 19.22 -0.82
CA GLU A 608 -9.84 18.46 -1.11
C GLU A 608 -10.96 19.38 -1.64
N ILE A 609 -11.20 20.51 -0.96
CA ILE A 609 -12.24 21.48 -1.31
C ILE A 609 -11.84 22.29 -2.55
N ALA A 610 -10.56 22.65 -2.68
CA ALA A 610 -10.08 23.40 -3.84
C ALA A 610 -10.15 22.56 -5.12
N ALA A 611 -9.74 21.30 -5.06
CA ALA A 611 -9.74 20.35 -6.17
C ALA A 611 -11.13 20.00 -6.69
N ALA A 612 -12.17 20.10 -5.85
CA ALA A 612 -13.57 19.95 -6.27
C ALA A 612 -14.01 20.96 -7.34
N ARG A 613 -13.25 22.06 -7.51
CA ARG A 613 -13.49 23.12 -8.51
C ARG A 613 -12.65 22.96 -9.79
N GLY A 614 -11.77 21.95 -9.85
CA GLY A 614 -10.83 21.72 -10.96
C GLY A 614 -11.49 21.16 -12.22
N CYS A 615 -10.86 21.36 -13.38
CA CYS A 615 -11.50 21.05 -14.67
C CYS A 615 -11.62 19.56 -14.99
N LEU A 616 -10.95 18.68 -14.22
CA LEU A 616 -11.13 17.23 -14.32
C LEU A 616 -12.42 16.75 -13.62
N GLY A 617 -13.04 17.58 -12.78
CA GLY A 617 -14.22 17.21 -12.01
C GLY A 617 -13.92 16.13 -10.97
N ARG A 618 -14.81 15.12 -10.87
CA ARG A 618 -14.64 13.94 -10.01
C ARG A 618 -14.57 12.68 -10.88
N PHE A 619 -13.53 11.86 -10.73
CA PHE A 619 -13.26 10.69 -11.58
C PHE A 619 -12.73 9.49 -10.78
N PRO A 620 -12.90 8.24 -11.26
CA PRO A 620 -12.35 7.05 -10.60
C PRO A 620 -10.85 6.87 -10.91
N GLY A 621 -10.07 6.37 -9.95
CA GLY A 621 -8.62 6.22 -10.07
C GLY A 621 -8.16 5.34 -11.25
N SER A 622 -9.02 4.44 -11.72
CA SER A 622 -8.81 3.66 -12.95
C SER A 622 -8.63 4.50 -14.22
N GLU A 623 -9.13 5.74 -14.24
CA GLU A 623 -8.91 6.71 -15.32
C GLU A 623 -7.62 7.55 -15.18
N MET A 624 -6.96 7.54 -14.01
CA MET A 624 -5.83 8.42 -13.70
C MET A 624 -4.69 8.31 -14.73
N MET A 625 -4.24 7.09 -15.03
CA MET A 625 -3.22 6.87 -16.08
C MET A 625 -3.71 7.20 -17.50
N GLY A 626 -5.02 7.28 -17.72
CA GLY A 626 -5.62 7.81 -18.95
C GLY A 626 -5.53 9.34 -19.02
N ILE A 627 -5.84 10.03 -17.92
CA ILE A 627 -5.73 11.49 -17.77
C ILE A 627 -4.27 11.93 -17.94
N ILE A 628 -3.32 11.27 -17.25
CA ILE A 628 -1.87 11.55 -17.36
C ILE A 628 -1.40 11.47 -18.82
N LYS A 629 -1.75 10.39 -19.54
CA LYS A 629 -1.37 10.22 -20.95
C LYS A 629 -2.06 11.23 -21.89
N LYS A 630 -3.32 11.60 -21.64
CA LYS A 630 -4.03 12.66 -22.38
C LYS A 630 -3.37 14.02 -22.18
N PHE A 631 -3.01 14.38 -20.94
CA PHE A 631 -2.38 15.66 -20.60
C PHE A 631 -0.99 15.81 -21.20
N ILE A 632 -0.15 14.77 -21.12
CA ILE A 632 1.18 14.75 -21.76
C ILE A 632 1.04 14.98 -23.27
N LYS A 633 0.10 14.29 -23.93
CA LYS A 633 -0.15 14.51 -25.36
C LYS A 633 -0.61 15.95 -25.64
N ALA A 634 -1.62 16.46 -24.93
CA ALA A 634 -2.17 17.80 -25.13
C ALA A 634 -1.22 18.96 -24.72
N LYS A 635 -0.07 18.65 -24.14
CA LYS A 635 1.03 19.61 -23.88
C LYS A 635 2.23 19.40 -24.82
N ASN A 636 2.23 18.33 -25.64
CA ASN A 636 3.25 18.00 -26.65
C ASN A 636 2.81 18.37 -28.08
N ASP A 637 1.52 18.19 -28.37
CA ASP A 637 0.83 18.68 -29.56
C ASP A 637 0.72 20.22 -29.54
#